data_AF-A0A923PQ52-F1
#
_entry.id   AF-A0A923PQ52-F1
#
_cell.length_a   1.000
_cell.length_b   1.000
_cell.length_c   1.000
_cell.angle_alpha   90.00
_cell.angle_beta   90.00
_cell.angle_gamma   90.00
#
_symmetry.space_group_name_H-M   'P 1'
#
loop_
_entity.id
_entity.type
_entity.pdbx_description
1 polymer ?
#
loop_
_entity_poly.entity_id
_entity_poly.type
_entity_poly.pdbx_seq_one_letter_code
_entity_poly.pdbx_strand_id
1 'polypeptide(L)'
;MRLLRLALVTALAASPALTALRAQEVVPASAFSAGSSTGFLKAGDVAPAFSVLGPKGETIKLADFRGKIVIVDVSATWCGPCQAAMPNNDRVFKKYFDQAVVLLGVTASDTRQAYDGWIKRSLGKYTFLMTFDPAGKDGWKDSVFNTGYGVTGFPMMFVIGRDGKILETVSGGGPGEDYRLEYALARAGVKVDLASIPTEPKKDPAAAIAIPMIAKTAATPTAAAAASIPMMGMGGGGAPLGSLVPAKFGSLAAGDTVTDFTVTGADGKPVKLSDFRGKPLLLHFNTSNGPQPWISELATAYQSQGLAVLAVFAATERKAFDAWRAKNPDPGFVVAWDPAGEAWAEGVTNTGFGVGMFPATVVIDAAGKLVSGSIGMGPRLGLLVKAMLAKSKAVKLTADDAALVLDVLLTADAARAAAPAATIKPMPGAPAGGMAAATRIPTLATGAMAPDFLMKDLAGKDVRLADFKGKIVILDFWATWCGPCLASFPHTQEVAAKYKDQGVVVLASGTSDTIDKFKKWIPENQSKYPELVFVWDLNERGAATFEERASSKLYHVVGIPTQFVIGRDGKIAATIVGYDKGDVRSEGALARLGVKVDPAIPAEGEKQLAKDAADAITQAAAAKDAELNPVPQFRESYGKLKAGAPVPDFTALRGDGTEVKFSELAKGKTVVLSFWSAGNGLPETAQAFNDAWARKYAAQGVLFVGVGAYGKREDFDKWYALNAPKISFPVLFDPSGRLEAPKPADQMGAEEKKAFQEVSRTYYSRVIPMSVTGGAMAPIPNNLVIDPRGNFVGFFIGAGAQPADSLGNLLIRSGVKLAADDMPKKIFTAGETKDKPPEAKIELLKIGSVAPDFTTTDLGGKTVKISDFKGKVVILDFWAPWCGPCIASMPHTQQVATTYKDQGVVVLGSCTSDTRANFEKWVKVNQGNYPDFIFSHDAAERTPERASRQLYGVSGIPTQFIIDREGKLAAISVGYLPGEVLLDAALAKAGVKVDAAILAKAVEDQKKRDNR
;
A
#
# COMPACT_ATOMS: atom_id res chain seq x y z
N MET A 1 16.49 -6.83 -99.04
CA MET A 1 15.22 -7.47 -98.57
C MET A 1 14.69 -6.60 -97.43
N ARG A 2 13.51 -5.97 -97.56
CA ARG A 2 12.16 -6.52 -97.26
C ARG A 2 11.96 -6.86 -95.76
N LEU A 3 10.95 -6.19 -95.15
CA LEU A 3 9.97 -6.64 -94.12
C LEU A 3 10.33 -6.78 -92.60
N LEU A 4 9.55 -6.02 -91.77
CA LEU A 4 8.96 -6.24 -90.41
C LEU A 4 9.83 -6.47 -89.14
N ARG A 5 9.55 -6.00 -87.90
CA ARG A 5 8.73 -4.93 -87.21
C ARG A 5 8.90 -5.15 -85.67
N LEU A 6 9.15 -4.20 -84.74
CA LEU A 6 10.09 -3.07 -84.68
C LEU A 6 10.53 -2.85 -83.19
N ALA A 7 11.86 -2.86 -82.98
CA ALA A 7 12.76 -2.19 -82.01
C ALA A 7 12.59 -2.31 -80.47
N LEU A 8 13.54 -2.87 -79.69
CA LEU A 8 14.95 -2.52 -79.32
C LEU A 8 15.06 -1.40 -78.23
N VAL A 9 15.55 -1.64 -76.99
CA VAL A 9 16.95 -1.84 -76.49
C VAL A 9 17.73 -0.51 -76.40
N THR A 10 18.30 -0.10 -75.26
CA THR A 10 19.73 -0.27 -74.82
C THR A 10 19.91 0.43 -73.44
N ALA A 11 20.45 -0.20 -72.38
CA ALA A 11 21.87 -0.32 -71.95
C ALA A 11 22.48 1.00 -71.39
N LEU A 12 22.79 1.20 -70.10
CA LEU A 12 23.78 0.61 -69.14
C LEU A 12 24.99 1.53 -68.88
N ALA A 13 25.22 1.81 -67.58
CA ALA A 13 26.50 1.99 -66.86
C ALA A 13 26.98 3.40 -66.39
N ALA A 14 27.16 3.45 -65.06
CA ALA A 14 28.20 4.09 -64.23
C ALA A 14 28.05 5.55 -63.70
N SER A 15 28.08 5.61 -62.35
CA SER A 15 28.12 6.66 -61.30
C SER A 15 28.97 7.94 -61.57
N PRO A 16 29.01 8.98 -60.67
CA PRO A 16 28.41 9.15 -59.34
C PRO A 16 27.76 10.55 -59.07
N ALA A 17 27.19 10.69 -57.87
CA ALA A 17 27.12 11.91 -57.06
C ALA A 17 26.09 13.02 -57.39
N LEU A 18 25.58 13.56 -56.28
CA LEU A 18 25.01 14.90 -56.05
C LEU A 18 23.52 15.18 -56.36
N THR A 19 22.81 15.34 -55.23
CA THR A 19 21.80 16.36 -54.91
C THR A 19 20.35 16.14 -55.34
N ALA A 20 19.57 15.92 -54.29
CA ALA A 20 18.20 16.36 -54.08
C ALA A 20 17.74 17.57 -54.94
N LEU A 21 16.54 17.47 -55.52
CA LEU A 21 15.34 18.16 -55.01
C LEU A 21 14.12 17.82 -55.90
N ARG A 22 12.96 17.73 -55.24
CA ARG A 22 11.58 17.84 -55.75
C ARG A 22 11.00 16.68 -56.57
N ALA A 23 10.04 16.00 -55.96
CA ALA A 23 8.62 16.16 -56.31
C ALA A 23 7.73 15.58 -55.21
N GLN A 24 6.93 16.45 -54.59
CA GLN A 24 5.71 16.07 -53.88
C GLN A 24 4.67 15.74 -54.95
N GLU A 25 4.20 14.49 -55.01
CA GLU A 25 2.94 14.14 -55.66
C GLU A 25 2.03 13.38 -54.69
N VAL A 26 1.02 14.13 -54.24
CA VAL A 26 -0.39 13.79 -54.04
C VAL A 26 -0.74 12.29 -54.00
N VAL A 27 -1.21 11.82 -52.84
CA VAL A 27 -1.97 10.57 -52.70
C VAL A 27 -3.49 10.86 -52.74
N PRO A 28 -4.34 10.07 -53.43
CA PRO A 28 -5.72 10.42 -53.77
C PRO A 28 -6.70 10.36 -52.58
N ALA A 29 -7.79 11.13 -52.70
CA ALA A 29 -8.82 11.33 -51.68
C ALA A 29 -9.77 10.14 -51.40
N SER A 30 -9.49 8.92 -51.88
CA SER A 30 -10.43 7.78 -51.85
C SER A 30 -9.97 6.56 -51.04
N ALA A 31 -8.94 6.66 -50.19
CA ALA A 31 -8.45 5.54 -49.38
C ALA A 31 -8.99 5.46 -47.93
N PHE A 32 -10.07 6.19 -47.59
CA PHE A 32 -10.73 6.04 -46.28
C PHE A 32 -11.86 4.99 -46.35
N SER A 33 -11.49 3.71 -46.47
CA SER A 33 -12.38 2.62 -46.08
C SER A 33 -12.11 2.27 -44.61
N ALA A 34 -13.11 2.45 -43.75
CA ALA A 34 -13.06 2.11 -42.34
C ALA A 34 -12.84 0.59 -42.16
N GLY A 35 -11.60 0.18 -41.88
CA GLY A 35 -11.27 -1.13 -41.34
C GLY A 35 -11.22 -1.04 -39.82
N SER A 36 -12.07 -1.80 -39.12
CA SER A 36 -12.07 -1.88 -37.66
C SER A 36 -10.91 -2.74 -37.16
N SER A 37 -9.81 -2.13 -36.75
CA SER A 37 -8.75 -2.79 -35.99
C SER A 37 -8.97 -2.57 -34.50
N THR A 38 -9.33 -3.61 -33.75
CA THR A 38 -9.53 -3.57 -32.28
C THR A 38 -8.22 -3.77 -31.50
N GLY A 39 -7.13 -3.16 -31.95
CA GLY A 39 -5.83 -3.12 -31.27
C GLY A 39 -5.39 -1.70 -30.96
N PHE A 40 -4.56 -1.51 -29.92
CA PHE A 40 -3.92 -0.21 -29.66
C PHE A 40 -3.18 0.26 -30.92
N LEU A 41 -3.47 1.48 -31.37
CA LEU A 41 -2.82 2.08 -32.54
C LEU A 41 -1.30 2.15 -32.33
N LYS A 42 -0.53 1.70 -33.31
CA LYS A 42 0.93 1.70 -33.31
C LYS A 42 1.48 2.72 -34.30
N ALA A 43 2.75 3.08 -34.13
CA ALA A 43 3.45 3.92 -35.09
C ALA A 43 3.40 3.30 -36.50
N GLY A 44 2.94 4.07 -37.48
CA GLY A 44 2.73 3.66 -38.87
C GLY A 44 1.27 3.41 -39.25
N ASP A 45 0.36 3.23 -38.29
CA ASP A 45 -1.07 3.01 -38.57
C ASP A 45 -1.73 4.29 -39.09
N VAL A 46 -2.70 4.17 -40.00
CA VAL A 46 -3.49 5.33 -40.44
C VAL A 46 -4.41 5.77 -39.30
N ALA A 47 -4.34 7.03 -38.89
CA ALA A 47 -5.15 7.54 -37.81
C ALA A 47 -6.66 7.48 -38.19
N PRO A 48 -7.53 6.87 -37.38
CA PRO A 48 -8.96 6.81 -37.67
C PRO A 48 -9.56 8.21 -37.82
N ALA A 49 -10.44 8.39 -38.81
CA ALA A 49 -11.10 9.67 -39.01
C ALA A 49 -12.03 9.98 -37.83
N PHE A 50 -11.99 11.21 -37.31
CA PHE A 50 -12.92 11.69 -36.28
C PHE A 50 -13.47 13.07 -36.61
N SER A 51 -14.58 13.42 -35.97
CA SER A 51 -15.18 14.75 -35.95
C SER A 51 -15.47 15.15 -34.51
N VAL A 52 -15.03 16.34 -34.10
CA VAL A 52 -15.23 16.92 -32.77
C VAL A 52 -15.89 18.29 -32.88
N LEU A 53 -16.49 18.78 -31.79
CA LEU A 53 -17.12 20.11 -31.75
C LEU A 53 -16.20 21.11 -31.06
N GLY A 54 -15.93 22.24 -31.71
CA GLY A 54 -15.24 23.36 -31.08
C GLY A 54 -16.12 24.09 -30.04
N PRO A 55 -15.54 25.07 -29.32
CA PRO A 55 -16.23 25.84 -28.29
C PRO A 55 -17.54 26.51 -28.75
N LYS A 56 -17.65 26.90 -30.02
CA LYS A 56 -18.86 27.53 -30.58
C LYS A 56 -19.80 26.50 -31.24
N GLY A 57 -19.49 25.21 -31.12
CA GLY A 57 -20.24 24.11 -31.73
C GLY A 57 -19.92 23.85 -33.19
N GLU A 58 -18.91 24.51 -33.75
CA GLU A 58 -18.38 24.24 -35.08
C GLU A 58 -17.79 22.83 -35.16
N THR A 59 -18.04 22.12 -36.26
CA THR A 59 -17.48 20.78 -36.47
C THR A 59 -16.05 20.89 -37.00
N ILE A 60 -15.14 20.19 -36.34
CA ILE A 60 -13.71 20.11 -36.68
C ILE A 60 -13.38 18.65 -36.99
N LYS A 61 -12.78 18.41 -38.14
CA LYS A 61 -12.43 17.06 -38.61
C LYS A 61 -10.92 16.90 -38.66
N LEU A 62 -10.44 15.67 -38.44
CA LEU A 62 -9.01 15.37 -38.62
C LEU A 62 -8.50 15.76 -40.02
N ALA A 63 -9.35 15.59 -41.05
CA ALA A 63 -9.02 15.92 -42.44
C ALA A 63 -8.78 17.44 -42.67
N ASP A 64 -9.23 18.31 -41.78
CA ASP A 64 -9.03 19.77 -41.90
C ASP A 64 -7.56 20.16 -41.64
N PHE A 65 -6.77 19.25 -41.06
CA PHE A 65 -5.36 19.48 -40.71
C PHE A 65 -4.37 18.73 -41.62
N ARG A 66 -4.79 18.31 -42.81
CA ARG A 66 -3.90 17.65 -43.80
C ARG A 66 -2.61 18.46 -44.01
N GLY A 67 -1.47 17.76 -44.01
CA GLY A 67 -0.15 18.38 -44.16
C GLY A 67 0.42 19.01 -42.89
N LYS A 68 -0.30 19.00 -41.76
CA LYS A 68 0.17 19.43 -40.44
C LYS A 68 0.46 18.24 -39.54
N ILE A 69 1.25 18.45 -38.49
CA ILE A 69 1.42 17.47 -37.41
C ILE A 69 0.29 17.72 -36.42
N VAL A 70 -0.48 16.68 -36.07
CA VAL A 70 -1.66 16.81 -35.19
C VAL A 70 -1.42 16.02 -33.92
N ILE A 71 -1.42 16.71 -32.78
CA ILE A 71 -1.44 16.11 -31.45
C ILE A 71 -2.90 16.03 -31.01
N VAL A 72 -3.36 14.83 -30.68
CA VAL A 72 -4.70 14.57 -30.12
C VAL A 72 -4.55 14.15 -28.67
N ASP A 73 -4.95 15.00 -27.74
CA ASP A 73 -4.94 14.75 -26.28
C ASP A 73 -6.34 14.40 -25.78
N VAL A 74 -6.63 13.11 -25.66
CA VAL A 74 -7.94 12.63 -25.21
C VAL A 74 -8.01 12.71 -23.69
N SER A 75 -8.92 13.54 -23.19
CA SER A 75 -9.00 13.98 -21.79
C SER A 75 -10.45 14.06 -21.27
N ALA A 76 -10.62 14.51 -20.03
CA ALA A 76 -11.93 14.88 -19.48
C ALA A 76 -11.80 16.06 -18.50
N THR A 77 -12.81 16.93 -18.44
CA THR A 77 -12.77 18.15 -17.62
C THR A 77 -12.79 17.87 -16.12
N TRP A 78 -13.33 16.73 -15.69
CA TRP A 78 -13.30 16.26 -14.29
C TRP A 78 -12.03 15.48 -13.92
N CYS A 79 -11.17 15.17 -14.89
CA CYS A 79 -9.98 14.33 -14.68
C CYS A 79 -8.81 15.17 -14.15
N GLY A 80 -8.48 14.99 -12.87
CA GLY A 80 -7.35 15.67 -12.20
C GLY A 80 -6.01 15.48 -12.91
N PRO A 81 -5.59 14.24 -13.26
CA PRO A 81 -4.37 14.02 -14.03
C PRO A 81 -4.35 14.72 -15.39
N CYS A 82 -5.51 14.81 -16.06
CA CYS A 82 -5.64 15.49 -17.35
C CYS A 82 -5.44 17.00 -17.21
N GLN A 83 -6.05 17.61 -16.19
CA GLN A 83 -5.86 19.03 -15.92
C GLN A 83 -4.40 19.35 -15.54
N ALA A 84 -3.71 18.43 -14.86
CA ALA A 84 -2.29 18.57 -14.54
C ALA A 84 -1.38 18.51 -15.78
N ALA A 85 -1.81 17.81 -16.84
CA ALA A 85 -1.09 17.71 -18.11
C ALA A 85 -1.25 18.94 -19.02
N MET A 86 -2.42 19.59 -18.97
CA MET A 86 -2.76 20.69 -19.88
C MET A 86 -1.76 21.87 -19.88
N PRO A 87 -1.23 22.35 -18.74
CA PRO A 87 -0.20 23.40 -18.74
C PRO A 87 1.09 23.02 -19.49
N ASN A 88 1.47 21.74 -19.46
CA ASN A 88 2.66 21.22 -20.14
C ASN A 88 2.41 21.12 -21.64
N ASN A 89 1.27 20.55 -22.02
CA ASN A 89 0.82 20.47 -23.41
C ASN A 89 0.73 21.86 -24.05
N ASP A 90 0.27 22.86 -23.29
CA ASP A 90 0.19 24.25 -23.74
C ASP A 90 1.56 24.90 -23.91
N ARG A 91 2.49 24.65 -22.98
CA ARG A 91 3.88 25.12 -23.09
C ARG A 91 4.57 24.56 -24.33
N VAL A 92 4.46 23.25 -24.57
CA VAL A 92 5.05 22.61 -25.76
C VAL A 92 4.37 23.13 -27.03
N PHE A 93 3.04 23.22 -27.05
CA PHE A 93 2.31 23.75 -28.19
C PHE A 93 2.73 25.19 -28.52
N LYS A 94 2.80 26.10 -27.52
CA LYS A 94 3.29 27.48 -27.70
C LYS A 94 4.70 27.57 -28.27
N LYS A 95 5.56 26.58 -28.00
CA LYS A 95 6.95 26.58 -28.49
C LYS A 95 7.07 26.15 -29.95
N TYR A 96 6.12 25.36 -30.47
CA TYR A 96 6.24 24.72 -31.79
C TYR A 96 5.04 24.91 -32.73
N PHE A 97 4.00 25.66 -32.33
CA PHE A 97 2.80 25.87 -33.16
C PHE A 97 3.11 26.54 -34.51
N ASP A 98 4.18 27.33 -34.59
CA ASP A 98 4.67 27.98 -35.80
C ASP A 98 5.27 27.01 -36.84
N GLN A 99 5.58 25.78 -36.44
CA GLN A 99 6.13 24.73 -37.30
C GLN A 99 5.07 23.80 -37.91
N ALA A 100 3.86 24.33 -38.11
CA ALA A 100 2.68 23.60 -38.58
C ALA A 100 2.27 22.42 -37.67
N VAL A 101 2.37 22.64 -36.35
CA VAL A 101 1.85 21.73 -35.32
C VAL A 101 0.46 22.22 -34.88
N VAL A 102 -0.47 21.29 -34.71
CA VAL A 102 -1.81 21.54 -34.15
C VAL A 102 -1.99 20.64 -32.94
N LEU A 103 -2.44 21.20 -31.82
CA LEU A 103 -2.87 20.42 -30.66
C LEU A 103 -4.38 20.56 -30.49
N LEU A 104 -5.07 19.43 -30.53
CA LEU A 104 -6.47 19.26 -30.19
C LEU A 104 -6.52 18.43 -28.92
N GLY A 105 -6.98 19.01 -27.83
CA GLY A 105 -7.46 18.15 -26.74
C GLY A 105 -8.96 17.92 -26.88
N VAL A 106 -9.31 16.67 -26.70
CA VAL A 106 -10.65 16.15 -26.93
C VAL A 106 -11.20 15.69 -25.61
N THR A 107 -12.21 16.38 -25.11
CA THR A 107 -12.90 15.95 -23.90
C THR A 107 -13.90 14.85 -24.24
N ALA A 108 -13.58 13.60 -23.91
CA ALA A 108 -14.27 12.45 -24.48
C ALA A 108 -15.20 11.70 -23.50
N SER A 109 -15.29 12.15 -22.24
CA SER A 109 -16.28 11.66 -21.26
C SER A 109 -16.92 12.80 -20.46
N ASP A 110 -17.18 13.92 -21.11
CA ASP A 110 -17.89 15.06 -20.54
C ASP A 110 -19.32 15.18 -21.07
N THR A 111 -20.18 15.87 -20.34
CA THR A 111 -21.43 16.38 -20.93
C THR A 111 -21.11 17.68 -21.66
N ARG A 112 -21.90 18.02 -22.69
CA ARG A 112 -21.70 19.28 -23.43
C ARG A 112 -21.69 20.50 -22.49
N GLN A 113 -22.55 20.48 -21.48
CA GLN A 113 -22.62 21.54 -20.47
C GLN A 113 -21.37 21.62 -19.58
N ALA A 114 -20.80 20.48 -19.15
CA ALA A 114 -19.57 20.47 -18.35
C ALA A 114 -18.40 21.03 -19.16
N TYR A 115 -18.31 20.64 -20.44
CA TYR A 115 -17.37 21.19 -21.40
C TYR A 115 -17.55 22.70 -21.57
N ASP A 116 -18.74 23.20 -21.90
CA ASP A 116 -18.99 24.63 -22.10
C ASP A 116 -18.68 25.44 -20.83
N GLY A 117 -19.03 24.89 -19.66
CA GLY A 117 -18.71 25.48 -18.36
C GLY A 117 -17.20 25.53 -18.09
N TRP A 118 -16.48 24.47 -18.43
CA TRP A 118 -15.03 24.41 -18.31
C TRP A 118 -14.34 25.38 -19.26
N ILE A 119 -14.79 25.45 -20.51
CA ILE A 119 -14.32 26.42 -21.49
C ILE A 119 -14.50 27.82 -20.92
N LYS A 120 -15.70 28.18 -20.45
CA LYS A 120 -15.98 29.51 -19.88
C LYS A 120 -15.02 29.88 -18.74
N ARG A 121 -14.64 28.93 -17.88
CA ARG A 121 -13.70 29.16 -16.75
C ARG A 121 -12.23 29.11 -17.16
N SER A 122 -11.91 28.44 -18.26
CA SER A 122 -10.56 28.23 -18.77
C SER A 122 -10.26 29.09 -20.01
N LEU A 123 -11.17 29.98 -20.37
CA LEU A 123 -11.05 30.92 -21.50
C LEU A 123 -9.73 31.68 -21.37
N GLY A 124 -8.87 31.57 -22.39
CA GLY A 124 -7.57 32.23 -22.42
C GLY A 124 -6.46 31.57 -21.57
N LYS A 125 -6.76 30.47 -20.87
CA LYS A 125 -5.76 29.74 -20.06
C LYS A 125 -4.82 28.89 -20.90
N TYR A 126 -5.34 28.30 -21.97
CA TYR A 126 -4.59 27.45 -22.90
C TYR A 126 -4.78 27.95 -24.34
N THR A 127 -3.73 27.81 -25.14
CA THR A 127 -3.62 28.29 -26.53
C THR A 127 -4.02 27.24 -27.53
N PHE A 128 -3.88 25.96 -27.16
CA PHE A 128 -4.41 24.86 -27.95
C PHE A 128 -5.94 24.83 -27.87
N LEU A 129 -6.56 24.21 -28.87
CA LEU A 129 -8.00 24.16 -28.96
C LEU A 129 -8.56 23.00 -28.13
N MET A 130 -9.37 23.32 -27.13
CA MET A 130 -10.28 22.33 -26.53
C MET A 130 -11.48 22.11 -27.42
N THR A 131 -11.81 20.82 -27.57
CA THR A 131 -12.89 20.32 -28.39
C THR A 131 -13.65 19.25 -27.64
N PHE A 132 -14.92 19.12 -27.96
CA PHE A 132 -15.86 18.20 -27.35
C PHE A 132 -16.11 17.02 -28.27
N ASP A 133 -15.95 15.79 -27.77
CA ASP A 133 -16.41 14.61 -28.47
C ASP A 133 -17.95 14.59 -28.50
N PRO A 134 -18.61 14.63 -29.67
CA PRO A 134 -20.07 14.60 -29.78
C PRO A 134 -20.72 13.41 -29.09
N ALA A 135 -19.99 12.28 -28.95
CA ALA A 135 -20.48 11.11 -28.24
C ALA A 135 -20.72 11.40 -26.75
N GLY A 136 -19.93 12.29 -26.15
CA GLY A 136 -20.06 12.75 -24.77
C GLY A 136 -20.00 11.63 -23.73
N LYS A 137 -20.34 11.98 -22.48
CA LYS A 137 -20.26 11.09 -21.31
C LYS A 137 -21.07 9.79 -21.45
N ASP A 138 -22.22 9.86 -22.13
CA ASP A 138 -23.18 8.75 -22.22
C ASP A 138 -23.01 7.92 -23.50
N GLY A 139 -22.40 8.51 -24.55
CA GLY A 139 -22.06 7.83 -25.81
C GLY A 139 -20.62 7.34 -25.89
N TRP A 140 -19.82 7.46 -24.82
CA TRP A 140 -18.40 7.03 -24.80
C TRP A 140 -18.17 5.61 -25.34
N LYS A 141 -19.09 4.67 -25.07
CA LYS A 141 -19.00 3.29 -25.58
C LYS A 141 -18.92 3.22 -27.12
N ASP A 142 -19.53 4.19 -27.80
CA ASP A 142 -19.61 4.29 -29.27
C ASP A 142 -18.68 5.40 -29.81
N SER A 143 -17.92 6.07 -28.93
CA SER A 143 -16.96 7.10 -29.33
C SER A 143 -15.87 6.50 -30.23
N VAL A 144 -15.48 7.23 -31.27
CA VAL A 144 -14.34 6.87 -32.12
C VAL A 144 -13.02 6.89 -31.33
N PHE A 145 -12.93 7.65 -30.24
CA PHE A 145 -11.74 7.66 -29.39
C PHE A 145 -11.65 6.38 -28.54
N ASN A 146 -12.78 5.82 -28.13
CA ASN A 146 -12.83 4.53 -27.45
C ASN A 146 -12.65 3.36 -28.44
N THR A 147 -13.42 3.34 -29.53
CA THR A 147 -13.51 2.19 -30.44
C THR A 147 -12.47 2.20 -31.57
N GLY A 148 -12.07 3.37 -32.06
CA GLY A 148 -11.11 3.53 -33.15
C GLY A 148 -9.69 3.83 -32.67
N TYR A 149 -9.54 4.73 -31.69
CA TYR A 149 -8.23 5.06 -31.12
C TYR A 149 -7.81 4.16 -29.96
N GLY A 150 -8.73 3.34 -29.43
CA GLY A 150 -8.44 2.40 -28.34
C GLY A 150 -8.10 3.09 -27.02
N VAL A 151 -8.70 4.25 -26.73
CA VAL A 151 -8.42 5.00 -25.51
C VAL A 151 -8.95 4.25 -24.30
N THR A 152 -8.03 3.75 -23.48
CA THR A 152 -8.35 2.98 -22.29
C THR A 152 -8.40 3.86 -21.03
N GLY A 153 -7.68 4.97 -20.96
CA GLY A 153 -7.68 5.89 -19.81
C GLY A 153 -7.32 7.31 -20.20
N PHE A 154 -7.57 8.27 -19.30
CA PHE A 154 -7.26 9.69 -19.51
C PHE A 154 -6.13 10.16 -18.56
N PRO A 155 -5.20 11.03 -19.00
CA PRO A 155 -5.02 11.50 -20.37
C PRO A 155 -4.32 10.46 -21.25
N MET A 156 -4.68 10.41 -22.53
CA MET A 156 -3.98 9.62 -23.55
C MET A 156 -3.77 10.46 -24.81
N MET A 157 -2.55 10.46 -25.33
CA MET A 157 -2.12 11.33 -26.41
C MET A 157 -1.67 10.55 -27.64
N PHE A 158 -2.02 11.07 -28.81
CA PHE A 158 -1.63 10.55 -30.11
C PHE A 158 -0.95 11.64 -30.92
N VAL A 159 0.23 11.36 -31.45
CA VAL A 159 0.93 12.26 -32.38
C VAL A 159 0.76 11.71 -33.79
N ILE A 160 0.11 12.49 -34.66
CA ILE A 160 -0.23 12.13 -36.03
C ILE A 160 0.66 12.95 -36.98
N GLY A 161 1.31 12.26 -37.91
CA GLY A 161 2.18 12.84 -38.92
C GLY A 161 1.43 13.59 -40.02
N ARG A 162 2.18 14.34 -40.84
CA ARG A 162 1.64 15.12 -41.97
C ARG A 162 0.93 14.27 -43.03
N ASP A 163 1.25 12.98 -43.08
CA ASP A 163 0.67 11.96 -43.95
C ASP A 163 -0.58 11.27 -43.34
N GLY A 164 -1.02 11.69 -42.14
CA GLY A 164 -2.19 11.15 -41.45
C GLY A 164 -1.93 9.84 -40.71
N LYS A 165 -0.68 9.40 -40.57
CA LYS A 165 -0.33 8.19 -39.81
C LYS A 165 0.05 8.51 -38.37
N ILE A 166 -0.24 7.59 -37.46
CA ILE A 166 0.20 7.64 -36.07
C ILE A 166 1.72 7.55 -36.06
N LEU A 167 2.39 8.50 -35.45
CA LEU A 167 3.84 8.48 -35.23
C LEU A 167 4.15 7.95 -33.83
N GLU A 168 3.31 8.30 -32.85
CA GLU A 168 3.52 7.92 -31.47
C GLU A 168 2.24 7.94 -30.65
N THR A 169 2.16 7.02 -29.69
CA THR A 169 1.14 6.99 -28.65
C THR A 169 1.82 7.17 -27.30
N VAL A 170 1.29 8.07 -26.48
CA VAL A 170 1.81 8.38 -25.14
C VAL A 170 0.67 8.28 -24.14
N SER A 171 0.88 7.52 -23.07
CA SER A 171 -0.04 7.44 -21.94
C SER A 171 0.53 8.20 -20.76
N GLY A 172 -0.30 9.05 -20.13
CA GLY A 172 0.16 9.92 -19.06
C GLY A 172 0.88 11.18 -19.58
N GLY A 173 0.97 12.17 -18.70
CA GLY A 173 1.53 13.49 -19.01
C GLY A 173 1.55 14.36 -17.76
N GLY A 174 2.25 13.90 -16.72
CA GLY A 174 2.37 14.65 -15.47
C GLY A 174 3.29 15.88 -15.58
N PRO A 175 3.30 16.75 -14.55
CA PRO A 175 4.30 17.82 -14.41
C PRO A 175 5.73 17.32 -14.65
N GLY A 176 6.44 17.89 -15.64
CA GLY A 176 7.84 17.58 -15.95
C GLY A 176 8.08 16.54 -17.06
N GLU A 177 7.04 16.06 -17.74
CA GLU A 177 7.14 15.07 -18.83
C GLU A 177 7.08 15.67 -20.25
N ASP A 178 7.11 17.00 -20.39
CA ASP A 178 7.02 17.75 -21.66
C ASP A 178 8.01 17.29 -22.73
N TYR A 179 9.23 16.95 -22.30
CA TYR A 179 10.31 16.53 -23.16
C TYR A 179 9.92 15.29 -23.98
N ARG A 180 9.03 14.42 -23.48
CA ARG A 180 8.55 13.24 -24.23
C ARG A 180 7.72 13.65 -25.44
N LEU A 181 6.88 14.67 -25.30
CA LEU A 181 6.15 15.26 -26.43
C LEU A 181 7.10 15.99 -27.38
N GLU A 182 8.13 16.67 -26.86
CA GLU A 182 9.16 17.30 -27.68
C GLU A 182 9.97 16.28 -28.49
N TYR A 183 10.31 15.11 -27.94
CA TYR A 183 10.93 14.02 -28.70
C TYR A 183 10.00 13.42 -29.75
N ALA A 184 8.72 13.24 -29.41
CA ALA A 184 7.71 12.79 -30.37
C ALA A 184 7.56 13.79 -31.54
N LEU A 185 7.59 15.09 -31.26
CA LEU A 185 7.59 16.15 -32.25
C LEU A 185 8.89 16.18 -33.07
N ALA A 186 10.05 15.96 -32.45
CA ALA A 186 11.32 15.87 -33.15
C ALA A 186 11.32 14.71 -34.16
N ARG A 187 10.80 13.53 -33.76
CA ARG A 187 10.57 12.39 -34.67
C ARG A 187 9.57 12.70 -35.78
N ALA A 188 8.57 13.53 -35.49
CA ALA A 188 7.61 14.02 -36.47
C ALA A 188 8.20 15.08 -37.43
N GLY A 189 9.47 15.45 -37.26
CA GLY A 189 10.16 16.41 -38.11
C GLY A 189 9.91 17.87 -37.72
N VAL A 190 9.56 18.14 -36.47
CA VAL A 190 9.62 19.49 -35.87
C VAL A 190 11.07 19.76 -35.46
N LYS A 191 11.55 20.98 -35.70
CA LYS A 191 12.86 21.42 -35.22
C LYS A 191 12.76 21.69 -33.73
N VAL A 192 13.18 20.70 -32.95
CA VAL A 192 13.28 20.73 -31.50
C VAL A 192 14.75 20.80 -31.14
N ASP A 193 15.10 21.70 -30.23
CA ASP A 193 16.44 21.74 -29.68
C ASP A 193 16.62 20.61 -28.65
N LEU A 194 16.95 19.42 -29.17
CA LEU A 194 17.11 18.22 -28.36
C LEU A 194 18.26 18.32 -27.35
N ALA A 195 19.20 19.25 -27.55
CA ALA A 195 20.32 19.46 -26.64
C ALA A 195 19.94 20.27 -25.39
N SER A 196 18.86 21.05 -25.44
CA SER A 196 18.35 21.83 -24.31
C SER A 196 17.27 21.12 -23.49
N ILE A 197 16.90 19.90 -23.88
CA ILE A 197 15.93 19.07 -23.14
C ILE A 197 16.60 17.78 -22.64
N PRO A 198 16.10 17.17 -21.54
CA PRO A 198 16.68 15.94 -20.99
C PRO A 198 16.82 14.84 -22.05
N THR A 199 17.83 13.97 -21.93
CA THR A 199 18.04 12.87 -22.89
C THR A 199 16.84 11.92 -22.89
N GLU A 200 16.36 11.54 -24.09
CA GLU A 200 15.20 10.65 -24.19
C GLU A 200 15.52 9.29 -23.54
N PRO A 201 14.70 8.83 -22.58
CA PRO A 201 14.81 7.48 -22.05
C PRO A 201 14.68 6.48 -23.20
N LYS A 202 15.58 5.51 -23.29
CA LYS A 202 15.45 4.43 -24.27
C LYS A 202 14.10 3.73 -24.06
N LYS A 203 13.27 3.69 -25.10
CA LYS A 203 11.99 2.97 -25.11
C LYS A 203 12.27 1.50 -24.79
N ASP A 204 11.85 1.06 -23.61
CA ASP A 204 11.76 -0.35 -23.28
C ASP A 204 10.59 -0.94 -24.09
N PRO A 205 10.82 -1.88 -25.01
CA PRO A 205 9.74 -2.55 -25.75
C PRO A 205 8.74 -3.27 -24.84
N ALA A 206 9.08 -3.49 -23.56
CA ALA A 206 8.24 -4.11 -22.54
C ALA A 206 7.44 -3.11 -21.68
N ALA A 207 7.54 -1.79 -21.91
CA ALA A 207 6.76 -0.79 -21.18
C ALA A 207 5.25 -0.89 -21.52
N ALA A 208 4.43 -1.14 -20.51
CA ALA A 208 2.98 -1.30 -20.65
C ALA A 208 2.28 -0.01 -21.15
N ILE A 209 1.47 -0.16 -22.19
CA ILE A 209 0.53 0.87 -22.68
C ILE A 209 -0.67 0.93 -21.71
N ALA A 210 -0.95 2.11 -21.16
CA ALA A 210 -2.14 2.59 -20.42
C ALA A 210 -3.10 1.57 -19.74
N ILE A 211 -3.27 1.74 -18.42
CA ILE A 211 -4.30 1.07 -17.60
C ILE A 211 -5.72 1.53 -18.01
N PRO A 212 -6.67 0.61 -18.33
CA PRO A 212 -8.04 0.98 -18.68
C PRO A 212 -8.96 1.39 -17.53
N MET A 213 -9.75 2.45 -17.75
CA MET A 213 -10.96 2.86 -17.03
C MET A 213 -12.21 2.35 -17.77
N ILE A 214 -12.60 1.10 -17.53
CA ILE A 214 -14.00 0.67 -17.70
C ILE A 214 -14.47 0.04 -16.40
N ALA A 215 -15.02 0.88 -15.52
CA ALA A 215 -16.07 0.49 -14.58
C ALA A 215 -16.80 1.76 -14.10
N LYS A 216 -17.70 2.30 -14.94
CA LYS A 216 -18.76 3.19 -14.43
C LYS A 216 -19.79 2.33 -13.70
N THR A 217 -20.00 2.68 -12.44
CA THR A 217 -21.24 2.53 -11.69
C THR A 217 -22.47 2.89 -12.53
N ALA A 218 -23.34 1.91 -12.82
CA ALA A 218 -24.80 1.95 -12.63
C ALA A 218 -25.47 0.70 -13.24
N ALA A 219 -25.64 -0.34 -12.43
CA ALA A 219 -26.80 -1.26 -12.39
C ALA A 219 -26.43 -2.47 -11.51
N THR A 220 -26.76 -2.38 -10.22
CA THR A 220 -26.92 -3.56 -9.34
C THR A 220 -27.98 -4.51 -9.89
N PRO A 221 -27.89 -5.84 -9.67
CA PRO A 221 -28.66 -6.38 -8.53
C PRO A 221 -28.04 -7.59 -7.79
N THR A 222 -28.55 -7.77 -6.56
CA THR A 222 -28.48 -8.92 -5.62
C THR A 222 -27.42 -8.92 -4.51
N ALA A 223 -27.61 -7.98 -3.56
CA ALA A 223 -27.86 -8.22 -2.13
C ALA A 223 -26.93 -9.08 -1.23
N ALA A 224 -25.76 -9.57 -1.66
CA ALA A 224 -24.91 -10.37 -0.76
C ALA A 224 -23.43 -9.93 -0.64
N ALA A 225 -23.04 -8.75 -1.14
CA ALA A 225 -21.68 -8.23 -0.96
C ALA A 225 -21.55 -6.69 -0.93
N ALA A 226 -22.65 -5.95 -0.78
CA ALA A 226 -22.61 -4.50 -0.59
C ALA A 226 -22.54 -4.15 0.91
N ALA A 227 -21.38 -4.35 1.52
CA ALA A 227 -21.05 -3.72 2.80
C ALA A 227 -19.75 -2.94 2.62
N SER A 228 -19.87 -1.70 2.16
CA SER A 228 -18.77 -0.76 1.99
C SER A 228 -17.97 -0.63 3.29
N ILE A 229 -16.65 -0.84 3.18
CA ILE A 229 -15.70 -0.80 4.30
C ILE A 229 -15.30 0.67 4.55
N PRO A 230 -15.42 1.20 5.78
CA PRO A 230 -14.87 2.52 6.12
C PRO A 230 -13.34 2.49 6.11
N MET A 231 -12.73 3.48 5.46
CA MET A 231 -11.28 3.70 5.45
C MET A 231 -10.94 4.53 6.69
N MET A 232 -10.53 3.87 7.77
CA MET A 232 -10.28 4.56 9.06
C MET A 232 -9.08 5.52 8.95
N GLY A 233 -9.31 6.78 9.34
CA GLY A 233 -8.48 7.95 9.05
C GLY A 233 -7.06 7.89 9.64
N MET A 234 -6.09 7.72 8.75
CA MET A 234 -4.66 8.05 8.84
C MET A 234 -4.08 8.34 10.23
N GLY A 235 -3.80 7.26 10.96
CA GLY A 235 -2.94 7.20 12.14
C GLY A 235 -2.59 5.75 12.48
N GLY A 236 -1.61 5.18 11.78
CA GLY A 236 -0.78 3.99 12.10
C GLY A 236 -1.34 2.79 12.86
N GLY A 237 -1.30 1.61 12.20
CA GLY A 237 -1.09 0.30 12.84
C GLY A 237 -2.30 -0.31 13.56
N GLY A 238 -2.44 -1.64 13.51
CA GLY A 238 -3.52 -2.37 14.17
C GLY A 238 -3.74 -1.93 15.62
N ALA A 239 -4.98 -1.60 15.99
CA ALA A 239 -5.31 -1.20 17.36
C ALA A 239 -6.56 -1.93 17.88
N PRO A 240 -6.65 -2.24 19.19
CA PRO A 240 -7.84 -2.78 19.87
C PRO A 240 -9.02 -1.79 19.86
N LEU A 241 -10.20 -2.21 20.35
CA LEU A 241 -11.50 -1.51 20.55
C LEU A 241 -11.58 0.03 20.44
N GLY A 242 -10.54 0.78 20.82
CA GLY A 242 -10.38 2.20 20.46
C GLY A 242 -10.22 2.49 18.95
N SER A 243 -10.11 1.47 18.09
CA SER A 243 -9.94 1.64 16.63
C SER A 243 -11.22 2.00 15.88
N LEU A 244 -12.42 1.66 16.40
CA LEU A 244 -13.70 2.01 15.75
C LEU A 244 -14.02 3.51 15.87
N VAL A 245 -13.49 4.18 16.89
CA VAL A 245 -13.62 5.63 17.05
C VAL A 245 -12.23 6.23 17.10
N PRO A 246 -11.60 6.45 15.93
CA PRO A 246 -10.19 6.81 15.85
C PRO A 246 -9.90 8.07 16.67
N ALA A 247 -8.85 7.99 17.48
CA ALA A 247 -8.41 9.12 18.30
C ALA A 247 -7.72 10.22 17.49
N LYS A 248 -7.54 10.04 16.18
CA LYS A 248 -6.99 11.01 15.24
C LYS A 248 -7.78 11.01 13.95
N PHE A 249 -7.93 12.17 13.34
CA PHE A 249 -8.50 12.33 12.02
C PHE A 249 -7.72 13.41 11.26
N GLY A 250 -6.97 12.98 10.25
CA GLY A 250 -5.99 13.84 9.60
C GLY A 250 -4.89 14.29 10.54
N SER A 251 -4.61 15.60 10.56
CA SER A 251 -3.61 16.19 11.45
C SER A 251 -4.11 16.43 12.87
N LEU A 252 -5.41 16.25 13.12
CA LEU A 252 -6.04 16.55 14.41
C LEU A 252 -6.21 15.28 15.26
N ALA A 253 -5.93 15.39 16.56
CA ALA A 253 -6.24 14.39 17.58
C ALA A 253 -7.53 14.71 18.31
N ALA A 254 -8.16 13.70 18.93
CA ALA A 254 -9.34 13.89 19.77
C ALA A 254 -9.00 14.86 20.92
N GLY A 255 -9.79 15.92 21.07
CA GLY A 255 -9.55 17.03 22.00
C GLY A 255 -8.88 18.25 21.37
N ASP A 256 -8.33 18.14 20.15
CA ASP A 256 -7.78 19.28 19.42
C ASP A 256 -8.90 20.18 18.91
N THR A 257 -8.69 21.50 18.95
CA THR A 257 -9.63 22.47 18.41
C THR A 257 -9.67 22.37 16.89
N VAL A 258 -10.87 22.22 16.32
CA VAL A 258 -11.05 22.25 14.87
C VAL A 258 -10.96 23.71 14.39
N THR A 259 -10.11 23.96 13.40
CA THR A 259 -9.90 25.30 12.84
C THR A 259 -11.19 25.80 12.21
N ASP A 260 -11.53 27.07 12.46
CA ASP A 260 -12.72 27.69 11.88
C ASP A 260 -12.53 27.90 10.37
N PHE A 261 -13.59 27.70 9.60
CA PHE A 261 -13.61 27.91 8.15
C PHE A 261 -14.96 28.48 7.73
N THR A 262 -15.02 29.08 6.53
CA THR A 262 -16.24 29.65 5.96
C THR A 262 -16.61 28.94 4.67
N VAL A 263 -17.88 28.52 4.54
CA VAL A 263 -18.45 27.89 3.34
C VAL A 263 -19.68 28.67 2.87
N THR A 264 -20.11 28.44 1.63
CA THR A 264 -21.27 29.15 1.07
C THR A 264 -22.55 28.40 1.37
N GLY A 265 -23.46 28.96 2.15
CA GLY A 265 -24.77 28.39 2.45
C GLY A 265 -25.68 28.27 1.22
N ALA A 266 -26.75 27.48 1.35
CA ALA A 266 -27.72 27.29 0.27
C ALA A 266 -28.41 28.59 -0.20
N ASP A 267 -28.54 29.58 0.68
CA ASP A 267 -29.06 30.91 0.39
C ASP A 267 -27.99 31.88 -0.18
N GLY A 268 -26.77 31.37 -0.40
CA GLY A 268 -25.62 32.15 -0.86
C GLY A 268 -24.92 32.95 0.22
N LYS A 269 -25.37 32.90 1.49
CA LYS A 269 -24.72 33.60 2.59
C LYS A 269 -23.54 32.79 3.15
N PRO A 270 -22.54 33.45 3.74
CA PRO A 270 -21.47 32.75 4.44
C PRO A 270 -22.01 31.95 5.63
N VAL A 271 -21.57 30.71 5.76
CA VAL A 271 -21.80 29.84 6.92
C VAL A 271 -20.44 29.52 7.51
N LYS A 272 -20.21 29.88 8.76
CA LYS A 272 -18.94 29.61 9.46
C LYS A 272 -19.07 28.36 10.31
N LEU A 273 -17.99 27.61 10.47
CA LEU A 273 -17.96 26.49 11.43
C LEU A 273 -18.23 27.00 12.86
N SER A 274 -17.75 28.20 13.20
CA SER A 274 -17.97 28.85 14.49
C SER A 274 -19.43 29.15 14.83
N ASP A 275 -20.31 29.26 13.83
CA ASP A 275 -21.75 29.47 14.04
C ASP A 275 -22.43 28.27 14.75
N PHE A 276 -21.75 27.12 14.78
CA PHE A 276 -22.22 25.88 15.40
C PHE A 276 -21.59 25.60 16.78
N ARG A 277 -20.70 26.47 17.28
CA ARG A 277 -20.11 26.31 18.62
C ARG A 277 -21.18 26.41 19.71
N GLY A 278 -20.97 25.69 20.80
CA GLY A 278 -21.97 25.53 21.88
C GLY A 278 -22.95 24.38 21.65
N LYS A 279 -22.86 23.67 20.52
CA LYS A 279 -23.65 22.46 20.22
C LYS A 279 -22.73 21.34 19.73
N PRO A 280 -23.02 20.06 20.02
CA PRO A 280 -22.35 18.96 19.33
C PRO A 280 -22.62 19.04 17.83
N LEU A 281 -21.59 18.88 17.01
CA LEU A 281 -21.67 19.07 15.56
C LEU A 281 -21.22 17.80 14.83
N LEU A 282 -22.06 17.35 13.90
CA LEU A 282 -21.71 16.37 12.88
C LEU A 282 -21.37 17.12 11.58
N LEU A 283 -20.09 17.14 11.22
CA LEU A 283 -19.58 17.76 10.01
C LEU A 283 -19.35 16.68 8.95
N HIS A 284 -20.00 16.81 7.79
CA HIS A 284 -19.93 15.83 6.70
C HIS A 284 -19.49 16.50 5.39
N PHE A 285 -18.53 15.90 4.68
CA PHE A 285 -18.05 16.37 3.38
C PHE A 285 -18.40 15.36 2.27
N ASN A 286 -18.96 15.84 1.15
CA ASN A 286 -19.41 14.99 0.05
C ASN A 286 -19.04 15.55 -1.35
N THR A 287 -18.72 14.67 -2.31
CA THR A 287 -18.08 15.05 -3.60
C THR A 287 -18.93 14.87 -4.86
N SER A 288 -20.17 14.33 -4.82
CA SER A 288 -21.08 14.37 -6.00
C SER A 288 -22.52 13.84 -5.84
N ASN A 289 -22.85 13.02 -4.84
CA ASN A 289 -24.18 12.38 -4.70
C ASN A 289 -25.06 12.94 -3.56
N GLY A 290 -24.65 14.04 -2.93
CA GLY A 290 -25.24 14.56 -1.71
C GLY A 290 -24.87 13.78 -0.45
N PRO A 291 -25.32 14.24 0.73
CA PRO A 291 -25.09 13.56 2.01
C PRO A 291 -25.68 12.15 2.00
N GLN A 292 -25.05 11.24 2.73
CA GLN A 292 -25.55 9.87 2.85
C GLN A 292 -26.92 9.85 3.55
N PRO A 293 -27.83 8.91 3.22
CA PRO A 293 -29.19 8.89 3.79
C PRO A 293 -29.25 8.89 5.33
N TRP A 294 -28.31 8.19 5.97
CA TRP A 294 -28.20 8.11 7.43
C TRP A 294 -27.83 9.46 8.09
N ILE A 295 -27.34 10.45 7.35
CA ILE A 295 -27.08 11.81 7.88
C ILE A 295 -28.40 12.47 8.28
N SER A 296 -29.42 12.38 7.41
CA SER A 296 -30.75 12.94 7.69
C SER A 296 -31.40 12.23 8.87
N GLU A 297 -31.27 10.90 8.94
CA GLU A 297 -31.80 10.09 10.05
C GLU A 297 -31.19 10.51 11.40
N LEU A 298 -29.86 10.72 11.46
CA LEU A 298 -29.18 11.18 12.66
C LEU A 298 -29.57 12.62 13.03
N ALA A 299 -29.66 13.50 12.03
CA ALA A 299 -30.08 14.89 12.24
C ALA A 299 -31.46 14.94 12.90
N THR A 300 -32.42 14.17 12.39
CA THR A 300 -33.78 14.09 12.95
C THR A 300 -33.81 13.39 14.31
N ALA A 301 -33.18 12.22 14.45
CA ALA A 301 -33.25 11.41 15.68
C ALA A 301 -32.67 12.13 16.90
N TYR A 302 -31.65 12.98 16.70
CA TYR A 302 -30.92 13.64 17.78
C TYR A 302 -31.10 15.17 17.82
N GLN A 303 -32.04 15.71 17.02
CA GLN A 303 -32.35 17.14 16.99
C GLN A 303 -32.77 17.68 18.37
N SER A 304 -33.60 16.92 19.09
CA SER A 304 -34.09 17.29 20.43
C SER A 304 -32.99 17.33 21.49
N GLN A 305 -31.84 16.71 21.21
CA GLN A 305 -30.66 16.71 22.07
C GLN A 305 -29.64 17.80 21.67
N GLY A 306 -29.99 18.64 20.69
CA GLY A 306 -29.17 19.77 20.26
C GLY A 306 -28.05 19.41 19.28
N LEU A 307 -28.07 18.23 18.65
CA LEU A 307 -27.13 17.87 17.59
C LEU A 307 -27.29 18.80 16.38
N ALA A 308 -26.24 19.56 16.08
CA ALA A 308 -26.13 20.30 14.83
C ALA A 308 -25.50 19.43 13.75
N VAL A 309 -25.93 19.63 12.50
CA VAL A 309 -25.36 18.94 11.35
C VAL A 309 -25.04 19.96 10.26
N LEU A 310 -23.80 19.94 9.78
CA LEU A 310 -23.33 20.73 8.65
C LEU A 310 -22.82 19.76 7.57
N ALA A 311 -23.51 19.72 6.43
CA ALA A 311 -23.05 18.95 5.28
C ALA A 311 -22.51 19.88 4.19
N VAL A 312 -21.24 19.70 3.85
CA VAL A 312 -20.49 20.51 2.90
C VAL A 312 -20.28 19.73 1.61
N PHE A 313 -20.84 20.25 0.54
CA PHE A 313 -20.60 19.78 -0.81
C PHE A 313 -19.24 20.33 -1.28
N ALA A 314 -18.19 19.54 -1.08
CA ALA A 314 -16.80 19.93 -1.34
C ALA A 314 -16.34 19.49 -2.73
N ALA A 315 -15.66 20.39 -3.44
CA ALA A 315 -15.17 20.16 -4.81
C ALA A 315 -16.25 19.68 -5.80
N THR A 316 -17.51 20.13 -5.61
CA THR A 316 -18.65 19.81 -6.47
C THR A 316 -19.07 21.00 -7.33
N GLU A 317 -19.70 20.73 -8.48
CA GLU A 317 -20.33 21.78 -9.27
C GLU A 317 -21.55 22.39 -8.55
N ARG A 318 -21.70 23.72 -8.60
CA ARG A 318 -22.84 24.44 -8.02
C ARG A 318 -24.19 23.87 -8.47
N LYS A 319 -24.29 23.46 -9.73
CA LYS A 319 -25.49 22.85 -10.31
C LYS A 319 -25.86 21.53 -9.64
N ALA A 320 -24.89 20.70 -9.24
CA ALA A 320 -25.15 19.45 -8.54
C ALA A 320 -25.66 19.70 -7.12
N PHE A 321 -25.09 20.70 -6.43
CA PHE A 321 -25.59 21.19 -5.15
C PHE A 321 -27.02 21.74 -5.27
N ASP A 322 -27.28 22.64 -6.24
CA ASP A 322 -28.61 23.23 -6.46
C ASP A 322 -29.65 22.17 -6.87
N ALA A 323 -29.27 21.19 -7.70
CA ALA A 323 -30.16 20.10 -8.10
C ALA A 323 -30.50 19.17 -6.92
N TRP A 324 -29.54 18.93 -6.03
CA TRP A 324 -29.82 18.20 -4.80
C TRP A 324 -30.72 19.02 -3.87
N ARG A 325 -30.50 20.33 -3.73
CA ARG A 325 -31.36 21.25 -2.95
C ARG A 325 -32.78 21.32 -3.47
N ALA A 326 -32.97 21.37 -4.79
CA ALA A 326 -34.29 21.36 -5.39
C ALA A 326 -35.08 20.07 -5.08
N LYS A 327 -34.38 18.93 -4.99
CA LYS A 327 -34.97 17.64 -4.61
C LYS A 327 -35.14 17.46 -3.10
N ASN A 328 -34.41 18.24 -2.30
CA ASN A 328 -34.38 18.17 -0.84
C ASN A 328 -34.51 19.60 -0.28
N PRO A 329 -35.68 20.25 -0.44
CA PRO A 329 -35.86 21.66 -0.07
C PRO A 329 -35.65 21.88 1.44
N ASP A 330 -36.08 20.91 2.25
CA ASP A 330 -35.90 20.90 3.70
C ASP A 330 -35.26 19.59 4.18
N PRO A 331 -33.92 19.51 4.22
CA PRO A 331 -33.20 18.30 4.61
C PRO A 331 -33.12 18.14 6.13
N GLY A 332 -33.60 19.10 6.92
CA GLY A 332 -33.52 19.06 8.39
C GLY A 332 -32.15 19.41 8.97
N PHE A 333 -31.18 19.85 8.15
CA PHE A 333 -29.85 20.28 8.58
C PHE A 333 -29.23 21.33 7.64
N VAL A 334 -28.14 21.95 8.08
CA VAL A 334 -27.47 22.99 7.29
C VAL A 334 -26.64 22.35 6.19
N VAL A 335 -26.81 22.87 4.99
CA VAL A 335 -26.08 22.43 3.80
C VAL A 335 -25.35 23.62 3.19
N ALA A 336 -24.09 23.39 2.87
CA ALA A 336 -23.21 24.41 2.32
C ALA A 336 -22.41 23.84 1.15
N TRP A 337 -21.85 24.74 0.37
CA TRP A 337 -21.11 24.47 -0.84
C TRP A 337 -19.71 25.06 -0.72
N ASP A 338 -18.72 24.22 -1.00
CA ASP A 338 -17.30 24.54 -1.01
C ASP A 338 -16.71 24.12 -2.36
N PRO A 339 -16.73 25.01 -3.37
CA PRO A 339 -16.28 24.66 -4.73
C PRO A 339 -14.82 24.25 -4.83
N ALA A 340 -13.97 24.75 -3.93
CA ALA A 340 -12.52 24.54 -3.96
C ALA A 340 -12.07 23.38 -3.04
N GLY A 341 -12.94 22.94 -2.12
CA GLY A 341 -12.57 21.99 -1.07
C GLY A 341 -11.64 22.61 -0.03
N GLU A 342 -11.65 23.94 0.09
CA GLU A 342 -10.77 24.70 1.00
C GLU A 342 -11.17 24.44 2.46
N ALA A 343 -12.45 24.37 2.78
CA ALA A 343 -12.93 24.07 4.13
C ALA A 343 -12.51 22.66 4.58
N TRP A 344 -12.47 21.71 3.64
CA TRP A 344 -11.96 20.36 3.88
C TRP A 344 -10.44 20.34 4.14
N ALA A 345 -9.68 21.14 3.38
CA ALA A 345 -8.22 21.20 3.45
C ALA A 345 -7.71 21.96 4.68
N GLU A 346 -8.35 23.08 5.03
CA GLU A 346 -7.93 23.99 6.10
C GLU A 346 -8.51 23.64 7.48
N GLY A 347 -9.71 23.05 7.50
CA GLY A 347 -10.47 22.85 8.73
C GLY A 347 -10.15 21.57 9.50
N VAL A 348 -9.97 20.43 8.81
CA VAL A 348 -10.01 19.11 9.48
C VAL A 348 -8.91 18.13 9.05
N THR A 349 -8.52 18.09 7.78
CA THR A 349 -7.85 16.89 7.24
C THR A 349 -6.63 17.17 6.38
N ASN A 350 -5.58 17.74 6.97
CA ASN A 350 -4.25 17.75 6.35
C ASN A 350 -3.64 16.32 6.26
N THR A 351 -4.32 15.44 5.51
CA THR A 351 -4.16 13.98 5.42
C THR A 351 -3.23 13.56 4.28
N GLY A 352 -2.79 14.49 3.43
CA GLY A 352 -1.97 14.17 2.25
C GLY A 352 -2.70 13.38 1.15
N PHE A 353 -4.04 13.23 1.24
CA PHE A 353 -4.88 12.56 0.24
C PHE A 353 -5.59 13.61 -0.63
N GLY A 354 -5.45 13.53 -1.95
CA GLY A 354 -6.14 14.42 -2.89
C GLY A 354 -7.66 14.22 -2.87
N VAL A 355 -8.42 15.32 -2.95
CA VAL A 355 -9.89 15.30 -2.89
C VAL A 355 -10.48 14.54 -4.09
N GLY A 356 -11.50 13.70 -3.83
CA GLY A 356 -12.40 13.21 -4.86
C GLY A 356 -12.96 11.79 -4.69
N MET A 357 -12.30 10.92 -3.91
CA MET A 357 -12.60 9.48 -3.96
C MET A 357 -13.71 9.00 -2.99
N PHE A 358 -13.85 9.59 -1.79
CA PHE A 358 -14.82 9.14 -0.76
C PHE A 358 -15.35 10.27 0.14
N PRO A 359 -16.61 10.20 0.65
CA PRO A 359 -17.14 11.12 1.66
C PRO A 359 -16.42 10.98 3.00
N ALA A 360 -16.53 12.02 3.83
CA ALA A 360 -15.92 12.02 5.14
C ALA A 360 -16.82 12.64 6.20
N THR A 361 -16.71 12.15 7.43
CA THR A 361 -17.60 12.52 8.53
C THR A 361 -16.84 12.69 9.82
N VAL A 362 -17.11 13.77 10.53
CA VAL A 362 -16.38 14.25 11.70
C VAL A 362 -17.37 14.59 12.79
N VAL A 363 -17.09 14.17 14.02
CA VAL A 363 -17.84 14.55 15.21
C VAL A 363 -17.01 15.56 16.00
N ILE A 364 -17.61 16.71 16.29
CA ILE A 364 -17.02 17.83 17.01
C ILE A 364 -17.90 18.09 18.24
N ASP A 365 -17.28 18.32 19.40
CA ASP A 365 -18.01 18.62 20.62
C ASP A 365 -18.47 20.09 20.69
N ALA A 366 -19.25 20.43 21.72
CA ALA A 366 -19.78 21.78 21.91
C ALA A 366 -18.69 22.85 22.14
N ALA A 367 -17.47 22.45 22.53
CA ALA A 367 -16.33 23.36 22.67
C ALA A 367 -15.57 23.57 21.34
N GLY A 368 -16.01 22.94 20.26
CA GLY A 368 -15.35 23.00 18.95
C GLY A 368 -14.13 22.09 18.85
N LYS A 369 -14.01 21.08 19.73
CA LYS A 369 -12.91 20.11 19.71
C LYS A 369 -13.30 18.84 18.97
N LEU A 370 -12.34 18.26 18.26
CA LEU A 370 -12.51 16.99 17.57
C LEU A 370 -12.83 15.88 18.59
N VAL A 371 -13.90 15.13 18.36
CA VAL A 371 -14.18 13.88 19.10
C VAL A 371 -13.57 12.69 18.35
N SER A 372 -13.83 12.62 17.03
CA SER A 372 -13.32 11.60 16.10
C SER A 372 -13.77 11.92 14.67
N GLY A 373 -13.17 11.28 13.66
CA GLY A 373 -13.65 11.34 12.27
C GLY A 373 -13.31 10.09 11.46
N SER A 374 -13.99 9.89 10.33
CA SER A 374 -13.79 8.73 9.47
C SER A 374 -14.09 9.04 8.00
N ILE A 375 -13.47 8.29 7.08
CA ILE A 375 -13.67 8.39 5.63
C ILE A 375 -14.39 7.14 5.15
N GLY A 376 -15.41 7.28 4.31
CA GLY A 376 -16.11 6.15 3.72
C GLY A 376 -17.54 6.45 3.29
N MET A 377 -18.27 5.39 2.95
CA MET A 377 -19.67 5.49 2.54
C MET A 377 -20.47 4.26 3.01
N GLY A 378 -21.80 4.39 2.97
CA GLY A 378 -22.73 3.31 3.29
C GLY A 378 -23.01 3.10 4.79
N PRO A 379 -23.82 2.08 5.13
CA PRO A 379 -24.49 1.97 6.42
C PRO A 379 -23.55 1.68 7.59
N ARG A 380 -22.43 0.99 7.35
CA ARG A 380 -21.40 0.75 8.38
C ARG A 380 -20.75 2.04 8.89
N LEU A 381 -20.60 3.04 8.02
CA LEU A 381 -20.10 4.36 8.45
C LEU A 381 -21.12 5.10 9.32
N GLY A 382 -22.42 5.01 9.01
CA GLY A 382 -23.47 5.59 9.85
C GLY A 382 -23.47 5.03 11.26
N LEU A 383 -23.20 3.73 11.41
CA LEU A 383 -23.07 3.10 12.73
C LEU A 383 -21.79 3.51 13.47
N LEU A 384 -20.68 3.66 12.75
CA LEU A 384 -19.45 4.20 13.30
C LEU A 384 -19.68 5.61 13.87
N VAL A 385 -20.39 6.45 13.12
CA VAL A 385 -20.75 7.80 13.52
C VAL A 385 -21.62 7.81 14.77
N LYS A 386 -22.57 6.87 14.93
CA LYS A 386 -23.33 6.69 16.18
C LYS A 386 -22.41 6.37 17.37
N ALA A 387 -21.39 5.53 17.18
CA ALA A 387 -20.38 5.27 18.20
C ALA A 387 -19.52 6.52 18.52
N MET A 388 -19.15 7.32 17.51
CA MET A 388 -18.44 8.59 17.70
C MET A 388 -19.29 9.61 18.48
N LEU A 389 -20.58 9.69 18.17
CA LEU A 389 -21.55 10.54 18.87
C LEU A 389 -21.73 10.09 20.33
N ALA A 390 -21.82 8.79 20.60
CA ALA A 390 -21.85 8.26 21.98
C ALA A 390 -20.58 8.62 22.76
N LYS A 391 -19.40 8.54 22.13
CA LYS A 391 -18.11 8.91 22.74
C LYS A 391 -18.04 10.40 23.10
N SER A 392 -18.70 11.26 22.32
CA SER A 392 -18.75 12.71 22.61
C SER A 392 -19.43 13.02 23.96
N LYS A 393 -20.23 12.09 24.50
CA LYS A 393 -21.10 12.26 25.67
C LYS A 393 -22.15 13.38 25.53
N ALA A 394 -22.17 14.09 24.40
CA ALA A 394 -23.08 15.20 24.13
C ALA A 394 -24.41 14.74 23.50
N VAL A 395 -24.45 13.50 22.97
CA VAL A 395 -25.66 12.85 22.45
C VAL A 395 -25.82 11.50 23.13
N LYS A 396 -26.98 11.28 23.74
CA LYS A 396 -27.39 9.98 24.29
C LYS A 396 -28.09 9.18 23.20
N LEU A 397 -27.48 8.09 22.77
CA LEU A 397 -28.09 7.22 21.76
C LEU A 397 -29.45 6.67 22.23
N THR A 398 -30.36 6.49 21.28
CA THR A 398 -31.61 5.75 21.54
C THR A 398 -31.29 4.29 21.91
N ALA A 399 -32.24 3.58 22.52
CA ALA A 399 -32.03 2.18 22.90
C ALA A 399 -31.67 1.31 21.69
N ASP A 400 -32.33 1.52 20.55
CA ASP A 400 -32.08 0.79 19.30
C ASP A 400 -30.71 1.13 18.71
N ASP A 401 -30.30 2.40 18.70
CA ASP A 401 -28.98 2.80 18.21
C ASP A 401 -27.85 2.35 19.14
N ALA A 402 -28.08 2.36 20.45
CA ALA A 402 -27.16 1.83 21.44
C ALA A 402 -27.00 0.32 21.29
N ALA A 403 -28.10 -0.41 21.04
CA ALA A 403 -28.08 -1.84 20.77
C ALA A 403 -27.32 -2.16 19.48
N LEU A 404 -27.52 -1.40 18.40
CA LEU A 404 -26.79 -1.56 17.13
C LEU A 404 -25.29 -1.25 17.27
N VAL A 405 -24.93 -0.18 18.01
CA VAL A 405 -23.53 0.17 18.26
C VAL A 405 -22.87 -0.90 19.14
N LEU A 406 -23.57 -1.37 20.17
CA LEU A 406 -23.12 -2.44 21.05
C LEU A 406 -22.96 -3.76 20.29
N ASP A 407 -23.90 -4.11 19.41
CA ASP A 407 -23.83 -5.30 18.57
C ASP A 407 -22.61 -5.27 17.63
N VAL A 408 -22.27 -4.12 17.04
CA VAL A 408 -21.06 -4.00 16.21
C VAL A 408 -19.76 -3.95 17.01
N LEU A 409 -19.77 -3.40 18.22
CA LEU A 409 -18.64 -3.52 19.14
C LEU A 409 -18.42 -4.98 19.58
N LEU A 410 -19.51 -5.68 19.91
CA LEU A 410 -19.49 -7.08 20.34
C LEU A 410 -19.18 -8.05 19.19
N THR A 411 -19.62 -7.78 17.95
CA THR A 411 -19.26 -8.58 16.77
C THR A 411 -17.85 -8.27 16.27
N ALA A 412 -17.30 -7.06 16.47
CA ALA A 412 -15.88 -6.79 16.26
C ALA A 412 -15.01 -7.54 17.29
N ASP A 413 -15.45 -7.62 18.55
CA ASP A 413 -14.81 -8.44 19.59
C ASP A 413 -14.97 -9.94 19.33
N ALA A 414 -16.11 -10.40 18.81
CA ALA A 414 -16.33 -11.78 18.42
C ALA A 414 -15.55 -12.17 17.14
N ALA A 415 -15.42 -11.27 16.16
CA ALA A 415 -14.57 -11.45 14.98
C ALA A 415 -13.09 -11.47 15.34
N ARG A 416 -12.68 -10.71 16.36
CA ARG A 416 -11.34 -10.79 16.97
C ARG A 416 -11.13 -12.08 17.75
N ALA A 417 -12.16 -12.59 18.42
CA ALA A 417 -12.11 -13.87 19.13
C ALA A 417 -12.15 -15.09 18.19
N ALA A 418 -12.71 -14.94 16.98
CA ALA A 418 -12.81 -15.98 15.95
C ALA A 418 -11.73 -15.90 14.86
N ALA A 419 -10.92 -14.83 14.82
CA ALA A 419 -9.82 -14.69 13.88
C ALA A 419 -8.55 -15.40 14.39
N PRO A 420 -7.89 -16.26 13.59
CA PRO A 420 -6.54 -16.71 13.94
C PRO A 420 -5.60 -15.49 13.98
N ALA A 421 -4.70 -15.46 14.95
CA ALA A 421 -3.78 -14.35 15.20
C ALA A 421 -3.03 -13.95 13.91
N ALA A 422 -3.50 -12.88 13.27
CA ALA A 422 -2.83 -12.30 12.12
C ALA A 422 -1.56 -11.58 12.60
N THR A 423 -0.41 -12.19 12.33
CA THR A 423 0.87 -11.49 12.24
C THR A 423 0.72 -10.30 11.29
N ILE A 424 0.96 -9.08 11.79
CA ILE A 424 1.23 -7.94 10.92
C ILE A 424 2.56 -8.23 10.22
N LYS A 425 2.48 -8.69 8.97
CA LYS A 425 3.59 -8.63 8.02
C LYS A 425 3.67 -7.19 7.50
N PRO A 426 4.86 -6.59 7.34
CA PRO A 426 5.00 -5.39 6.51
C PRO A 426 4.47 -5.71 5.10
N MET A 427 3.82 -4.72 4.46
CA MET A 427 3.33 -4.82 3.08
C MET A 427 4.39 -5.44 2.14
N PRO A 428 4.11 -6.58 1.49
CA PRO A 428 4.82 -7.01 0.30
C PRO A 428 4.01 -6.59 -0.94
N GLY A 429 4.51 -5.62 -1.71
CA GLY A 429 3.87 -5.25 -2.99
C GLY A 429 3.99 -3.79 -3.40
N ALA A 430 5.20 -3.31 -3.62
CA ALA A 430 5.53 -2.27 -4.61
C ALA A 430 6.60 -2.89 -5.54
N PRO A 431 6.59 -2.61 -6.85
CA PRO A 431 6.90 -3.60 -7.88
C PRO A 431 8.38 -3.98 -7.93
N ALA A 432 8.63 -5.30 -8.05
CA ALA A 432 9.89 -5.83 -8.55
C ALA A 432 9.73 -6.09 -10.06
N GLY A 433 10.06 -5.07 -10.87
CA GLY A 433 10.57 -5.30 -12.22
C GLY A 433 12.05 -5.66 -12.09
N GLY A 434 12.47 -6.78 -12.68
CA GLY A 434 13.85 -7.23 -12.61
C GLY A 434 14.80 -6.25 -13.29
N MET A 435 15.59 -5.52 -12.51
CA MET A 435 16.98 -5.28 -12.86
C MET A 435 17.78 -6.46 -12.34
N ALA A 436 18.71 -6.97 -13.17
CA ALA A 436 19.77 -7.85 -12.71
C ALA A 436 20.36 -7.32 -11.39
N ALA A 437 20.73 -8.23 -10.48
CA ALA A 437 21.27 -7.90 -9.17
C ALA A 437 22.39 -6.85 -9.27
N ALA A 438 22.03 -5.58 -9.12
CA ALA A 438 22.96 -4.51 -8.87
C ALA A 438 23.27 -4.62 -7.37
N THR A 439 24.48 -5.05 -7.07
CA THR A 439 25.07 -5.04 -5.74
C THR A 439 24.69 -3.73 -5.05
N ARG A 440 23.90 -3.79 -3.96
CA ARG A 440 23.56 -2.59 -3.19
C ARG A 440 24.85 -2.00 -2.63
N ILE A 441 25.27 -0.84 -3.13
CA ILE A 441 26.42 -0.12 -2.59
C ILE A 441 25.98 0.50 -1.25
N PRO A 442 26.69 0.23 -0.15
CA PRO A 442 26.32 0.75 1.17
C PRO A 442 26.46 2.29 1.24
N THR A 443 25.64 2.93 2.07
CA THR A 443 25.79 4.34 2.49
C THR A 443 27.25 4.61 2.88
N LEU A 444 27.80 5.78 2.51
CA LEU A 444 29.20 6.09 2.80
C LEU A 444 29.48 6.01 4.31
N ALA A 445 30.56 5.31 4.67
CA ALA A 445 30.94 5.02 6.05
C ALA A 445 31.99 6.02 6.59
N THR A 446 32.17 6.03 7.91
CA THR A 446 33.24 6.76 8.59
C THR A 446 34.61 6.48 7.94
N GLY A 447 35.38 7.53 7.71
CA GLY A 447 36.70 7.52 7.07
C GLY A 447 36.69 7.78 5.56
N ALA A 448 35.54 7.66 4.88
CA ALA A 448 35.42 7.97 3.46
C ALA A 448 35.54 9.49 3.20
N MET A 449 36.09 9.85 2.04
CA MET A 449 36.07 11.24 1.56
C MET A 449 34.65 11.59 1.12
N ALA A 450 34.09 12.68 1.65
CA ALA A 450 32.75 13.14 1.29
C ALA A 450 32.76 13.64 -0.17
N PRO A 451 31.93 13.07 -1.07
CA PRO A 451 31.87 13.51 -2.47
C PRO A 451 31.38 14.95 -2.59
N ASP A 452 32.03 15.74 -3.44
CA ASP A 452 31.53 17.07 -3.77
C ASP A 452 30.19 16.98 -4.52
N PHE A 453 29.35 17.99 -4.35
CA PHE A 453 28.06 18.10 -5.03
C PHE A 453 27.80 19.54 -5.45
N LEU A 454 26.77 19.74 -6.27
CA LEU A 454 26.30 21.06 -6.66
C LEU A 454 24.82 21.19 -6.26
N MET A 455 24.53 22.15 -5.40
CA MET A 455 23.17 22.46 -4.94
C MET A 455 22.89 23.96 -5.08
N LYS A 456 21.63 24.34 -4.91
CA LYS A 456 21.21 25.73 -4.94
C LYS A 456 20.78 26.22 -3.58
N ASP A 457 21.16 27.44 -3.22
CA ASP A 457 20.58 28.16 -2.09
C ASP A 457 19.29 28.91 -2.47
N LEU A 458 18.68 29.58 -1.49
CA LEU A 458 17.50 30.42 -1.66
C LEU A 458 17.62 31.50 -2.74
N ALA A 459 18.82 32.04 -2.95
CA ALA A 459 19.09 33.06 -3.96
C ALA A 459 19.35 32.46 -5.36
N GLY A 460 19.30 31.12 -5.48
CA GLY A 460 19.65 30.40 -6.71
C GLY A 460 21.15 30.34 -6.98
N LYS A 461 21.98 30.73 -5.99
CA LYS A 461 23.43 30.62 -6.06
C LYS A 461 23.85 29.17 -5.93
N ASP A 462 24.87 28.79 -6.69
CA ASP A 462 25.52 27.51 -6.55
C ASP A 462 26.25 27.40 -5.22
N VAL A 463 25.98 26.31 -4.51
CA VAL A 463 26.65 25.92 -3.28
C VAL A 463 27.20 24.50 -3.44
N ARG A 464 28.50 24.35 -3.20
CA ARG A 464 29.21 23.07 -3.25
C ARG A 464 29.67 22.67 -1.85
N LEU A 465 29.92 21.39 -1.64
CA LEU A 465 30.56 20.97 -0.40
C LEU A 465 31.97 21.56 -0.29
N ALA A 466 32.69 21.63 -1.41
CA ALA A 466 34.03 22.21 -1.49
C ALA A 466 34.12 23.68 -1.02
N ASP A 467 33.01 24.43 -1.03
CA ASP A 467 32.96 25.82 -0.56
C ASP A 467 33.18 25.94 0.96
N PHE A 468 32.99 24.83 1.69
CA PHE A 468 33.17 24.74 3.14
C PHE A 468 34.52 24.11 3.55
N LYS A 469 35.47 24.00 2.61
CA LYS A 469 36.81 23.44 2.90
C LYS A 469 37.47 24.13 4.09
N GLY A 470 38.02 23.33 5.01
CA GLY A 470 38.65 23.81 6.24
C GLY A 470 37.68 24.05 7.40
N LYS A 471 36.36 23.93 7.17
CA LYS A 471 35.32 23.91 8.22
C LYS A 471 34.92 22.47 8.55
N ILE A 472 34.24 22.28 9.67
CA ILE A 472 33.55 21.03 10.00
C ILE A 472 32.12 21.17 9.49
N VAL A 473 31.64 20.23 8.67
CA VAL A 473 30.32 20.31 8.02
C VAL A 473 29.43 19.19 8.54
N ILE A 474 28.24 19.51 9.04
CA ILE A 474 27.15 18.55 9.20
C ILE A 474 26.27 18.67 7.96
N LEU A 475 26.38 17.70 7.05
CA LEU A 475 25.53 17.61 5.86
C LEU A 475 24.28 16.81 6.21
N ASP A 476 23.13 17.48 6.27
CA ASP A 476 21.85 16.89 6.67
C ASP A 476 20.91 16.74 5.46
N PHE A 477 20.64 15.51 5.04
CA PHE A 477 19.69 15.23 3.95
C PHE A 477 18.26 15.13 4.47
N TRP A 478 17.39 16.03 4.02
CA TRP A 478 16.02 16.18 4.55
C TRP A 478 14.97 16.49 3.46
N ALA A 479 13.68 16.44 3.79
CA ALA A 479 12.58 16.84 2.89
C ALA A 479 11.46 17.57 3.63
N THR A 480 10.67 18.42 2.96
CA THR A 480 9.64 19.23 3.66
C THR A 480 8.46 18.41 4.21
N TRP A 481 8.22 17.22 3.65
CA TRP A 481 7.22 16.26 4.16
C TRP A 481 7.78 15.30 5.24
N CYS A 482 9.09 15.35 5.50
CA CYS A 482 9.74 14.40 6.41
C CYS A 482 9.60 14.84 7.87
N GLY A 483 8.62 14.29 8.57
CA GLY A 483 8.35 14.58 9.99
C GLY A 483 9.58 14.43 10.91
N PRO A 484 10.32 13.31 10.87
CA PRO A 484 11.54 13.15 11.67
C PRO A 484 12.64 14.17 11.32
N CYS A 485 12.78 14.55 10.05
CA CYS A 485 13.74 15.56 9.62
C CYS A 485 13.42 16.92 10.26
N LEU A 486 12.16 17.35 10.17
CA LEU A 486 11.72 18.61 10.78
C LEU A 486 11.81 18.57 12.31
N ALA A 487 11.59 17.40 12.92
CA ALA A 487 11.74 17.20 14.37
C ALA A 487 13.20 17.30 14.83
N SER A 488 14.17 17.04 13.95
CA SER A 488 15.60 17.17 14.24
C SER A 488 16.10 18.61 14.21
N PHE A 489 15.47 19.49 13.42
CA PHE A 489 15.95 20.85 13.17
C PHE A 489 16.11 21.73 14.41
N PRO A 490 15.25 21.70 15.43
CA PRO A 490 15.51 22.43 16.67
C PRO A 490 16.84 22.03 17.31
N HIS A 491 17.12 20.73 17.43
CA HIS A 491 18.39 20.22 17.96
C HIS A 491 19.57 20.58 17.05
N THR A 492 19.44 20.33 15.74
CA THR A 492 20.48 20.64 14.76
C THR A 492 20.82 22.15 14.75
N GLN A 493 19.81 23.01 14.92
CA GLN A 493 19.99 24.45 15.06
C GLN A 493 20.70 24.83 16.35
N GLU A 494 20.40 24.19 17.48
CA GLU A 494 21.12 24.39 18.74
C GLU A 494 22.60 23.98 18.61
N VAL A 495 22.88 22.83 17.99
CA VAL A 495 24.24 22.38 17.67
C VAL A 495 24.97 23.37 16.77
N ALA A 496 24.32 23.84 15.70
CA ALA A 496 24.87 24.84 14.79
C ALA A 496 25.22 26.14 15.55
N ALA A 497 24.29 26.68 16.32
CA ALA A 497 24.45 27.92 17.07
C ALA A 497 25.57 27.83 18.12
N LYS A 498 25.64 26.70 18.84
CA LYS A 498 26.60 26.49 19.92
C LYS A 498 28.04 26.33 19.44
N TYR A 499 28.23 25.72 18.27
CA TYR A 499 29.56 25.34 17.79
C TYR A 499 30.06 26.12 16.57
N LYS A 500 29.29 27.10 16.06
CA LYS A 500 29.69 27.93 14.91
C LYS A 500 31.04 28.64 15.08
N ASP A 501 31.33 29.16 16.26
CA ASP A 501 32.59 29.87 16.57
C ASP A 501 33.81 28.94 16.61
N GLN A 502 33.58 27.62 16.61
CA GLN A 502 34.62 26.59 16.51
C GLN A 502 34.78 26.08 15.05
N GLY A 503 34.08 26.72 14.11
CA GLY A 503 34.15 26.41 12.67
C GLY A 503 33.20 25.28 12.23
N VAL A 504 32.13 25.02 12.98
CA VAL A 504 31.07 24.08 12.59
C VAL A 504 30.03 24.80 11.71
N VAL A 505 29.63 24.15 10.62
CA VAL A 505 28.56 24.62 9.72
C VAL A 505 27.59 23.47 9.49
N VAL A 506 26.28 23.76 9.54
CA VAL A 506 25.27 22.79 9.13
C VAL A 506 24.73 23.17 7.76
N LEU A 507 24.83 22.21 6.83
CA LEU A 507 24.29 22.31 5.48
C LEU A 507 23.08 21.39 5.37
N ALA A 508 21.89 21.96 5.53
CA ALA A 508 20.62 21.27 5.44
C ALA A 508 20.23 21.10 3.96
N SER A 509 20.65 19.98 3.38
CA SER A 509 20.43 19.60 1.99
C SER A 509 19.01 19.03 1.77
N GLY A 510 18.16 19.89 1.22
CA GLY A 510 16.86 19.53 0.70
C GLY A 510 16.99 18.48 -0.39
N THR A 511 16.45 17.31 -0.13
CA THR A 511 16.41 16.17 -1.02
C THR A 511 15.01 15.56 -1.01
N SER A 512 14.68 14.76 -2.02
CA SER A 512 13.42 14.02 -2.02
C SER A 512 12.15 14.87 -1.92
N ASP A 513 12.16 16.11 -2.39
CA ASP A 513 10.99 16.98 -2.56
C ASP A 513 11.10 17.85 -3.81
N THR A 514 10.07 18.62 -4.14
CA THR A 514 10.14 19.60 -5.25
C THR A 514 10.87 20.87 -4.82
N ILE A 515 11.56 21.53 -5.76
CA ILE A 515 12.26 22.81 -5.54
C ILE A 515 11.28 23.87 -5.08
N ASP A 516 10.07 23.90 -5.65
CA ASP A 516 9.03 24.86 -5.25
C ASP A 516 8.63 24.69 -3.78
N LYS A 517 8.60 23.47 -3.26
CA LYS A 517 8.35 23.25 -1.83
C LYS A 517 9.51 23.73 -0.97
N PHE A 518 10.76 23.53 -1.38
CA PHE A 518 11.90 24.11 -0.67
C PHE A 518 11.88 25.63 -0.69
N LYS A 519 11.64 26.24 -1.86
CA LYS A 519 11.52 27.69 -2.02
C LYS A 519 10.39 28.31 -1.22
N LYS A 520 9.32 27.56 -0.94
CA LYS A 520 8.23 28.01 -0.07
C LYS A 520 8.55 27.78 1.41
N TRP A 521 8.99 26.57 1.76
CA TRP A 521 9.16 26.16 3.16
C TRP A 521 10.34 26.86 3.83
N ILE A 522 11.46 27.02 3.13
CA ILE A 522 12.68 27.56 3.73
C ILE A 522 12.47 29.02 4.17
N PRO A 523 11.95 29.97 3.36
CA PRO A 523 11.75 31.34 3.81
C PRO A 523 10.80 31.47 5.01
N GLU A 524 9.76 30.64 5.07
CA GLU A 524 8.79 30.60 6.19
C GLU A 524 9.41 30.10 7.51
N ASN A 525 10.53 29.37 7.44
CA ASN A 525 11.15 28.72 8.60
C ASN A 525 12.61 29.15 8.86
N GLN A 526 13.23 29.90 7.96
CA GLN A 526 14.62 30.35 8.08
C GLN A 526 14.83 31.19 9.34
N SER A 527 13.84 32.00 9.74
CA SER A 527 13.90 32.80 10.97
C SER A 527 13.92 31.95 12.24
N LYS A 528 13.40 30.72 12.19
CA LYS A 528 13.44 29.75 13.30
C LYS A 528 14.77 29.00 13.35
N TYR A 529 15.44 28.86 12.20
CA TYR A 529 16.68 28.11 12.06
C TYR A 529 17.78 28.95 11.38
N PRO A 530 18.18 30.09 11.99
CA PRO A 530 19.07 31.05 11.33
C PRO A 530 20.51 30.53 11.13
N GLU A 531 20.91 29.46 11.81
CA GLU A 531 22.27 28.91 11.72
C GLU A 531 22.34 27.68 10.81
N LEU A 532 21.20 27.23 10.26
CA LEU A 532 21.15 26.20 9.23
C LEU A 532 21.27 26.84 7.85
N VAL A 533 22.27 26.41 7.08
CA VAL A 533 22.41 26.77 5.67
C VAL A 533 21.54 25.82 4.86
N PHE A 534 20.38 26.31 4.41
CA PHE A 534 19.50 25.52 3.56
C PHE A 534 19.91 25.61 2.10
N VAL A 535 20.07 24.44 1.49
CA VAL A 535 20.27 24.27 0.05
C VAL A 535 19.37 23.15 -0.43
N TRP A 536 19.17 23.00 -1.74
CA TRP A 536 18.44 21.86 -2.29
C TRP A 536 19.15 21.29 -3.52
N ASP A 537 18.94 19.99 -3.72
CA ASP A 537 19.37 19.29 -4.92
C ASP A 537 18.56 19.74 -6.14
N LEU A 538 19.22 19.87 -7.28
CA LEU A 538 18.58 20.22 -8.55
C LEU A 538 17.76 19.06 -9.12
N ASN A 539 18.00 17.83 -8.66
CA ASN A 539 17.30 16.61 -9.04
C ASN A 539 16.07 16.40 -8.15
N GLU A 540 15.06 17.24 -8.36
CA GLU A 540 13.87 17.32 -7.51
C GLU A 540 12.91 16.13 -7.67
N ARG A 541 12.06 15.90 -6.67
CA ARG A 541 11.06 14.83 -6.71
C ARG A 541 10.08 15.04 -7.86
N GLY A 542 10.02 14.07 -8.77
CA GLY A 542 9.19 14.13 -9.97
C GLY A 542 9.98 14.46 -11.24
N ALA A 543 11.24 14.92 -11.13
CA ALA A 543 12.13 15.03 -12.29
C ALA A 543 12.60 13.66 -12.78
N ALA A 544 12.86 13.51 -14.07
CA ALA A 544 13.44 12.27 -14.64
C ALA A 544 14.84 11.97 -14.06
N THR A 545 15.55 13.01 -13.63
CA THR A 545 16.86 12.91 -12.98
C THR A 545 16.75 12.66 -11.48
N PHE A 546 15.55 12.40 -10.93
CA PHE A 546 15.36 12.31 -9.48
C PHE A 546 16.32 11.34 -8.78
N GLU A 547 16.64 10.19 -9.39
CA GLU A 547 17.61 9.23 -8.82
C GLU A 547 19.08 9.66 -8.97
N GLU A 548 19.36 10.73 -9.72
CA GLU A 548 20.69 11.35 -9.86
C GLU A 548 21.02 12.31 -8.72
N ARG A 549 20.07 12.57 -7.81
CA ARG A 549 20.29 13.40 -6.60
C ARG A 549 21.49 12.91 -5.80
N ALA A 550 22.26 13.85 -5.24
CA ALA A 550 23.47 13.59 -4.48
C ALA A 550 23.22 12.59 -3.33
N SER A 551 22.06 12.68 -2.67
CA SER A 551 21.68 11.74 -1.62
C SER A 551 21.63 10.29 -2.12
N SER A 552 21.08 10.02 -3.30
CA SER A 552 20.96 8.65 -3.85
C SER A 552 22.25 8.19 -4.52
N LYS A 553 22.80 9.01 -5.42
CA LYS A 553 23.89 8.62 -6.31
C LYS A 553 25.28 8.74 -5.69
N LEU A 554 25.52 9.78 -4.89
CA LEU A 554 26.86 10.08 -4.36
C LEU A 554 27.03 9.58 -2.93
N TYR A 555 26.01 9.75 -2.09
CA TYR A 555 26.06 9.43 -0.66
C TYR A 555 25.34 8.12 -0.30
N HIS A 556 24.60 7.53 -1.25
CA HIS A 556 23.85 6.27 -1.10
C HIS A 556 22.91 6.25 0.12
N VAL A 557 22.25 7.38 0.38
CA VAL A 557 21.30 7.60 1.47
C VAL A 557 20.08 6.70 1.29
N VAL A 558 19.89 5.78 2.24
CA VAL A 558 18.80 4.79 2.24
C VAL A 558 17.55 5.25 3.01
N GLY A 559 17.63 6.39 3.71
CA GLY A 559 16.52 6.98 4.47
C GLY A 559 16.86 8.40 4.94
N ILE A 560 15.85 9.21 5.24
CA ILE A 560 16.02 10.59 5.75
C ILE A 560 15.28 10.76 7.11
N PRO A 561 15.81 11.56 8.05
CA PRO A 561 17.05 12.34 7.93
C PRO A 561 18.28 11.43 7.94
N THR A 562 19.30 11.81 7.18
CA THR A 562 20.65 11.23 7.30
C THR A 562 21.65 12.35 7.36
N GLN A 563 22.45 12.37 8.42
CA GLN A 563 23.50 13.36 8.65
C GLN A 563 24.89 12.74 8.42
N PHE A 564 25.73 13.43 7.67
CA PHE A 564 27.17 13.15 7.58
C PHE A 564 27.92 14.25 8.31
N VAL A 565 28.68 13.88 9.34
CA VAL A 565 29.58 14.80 10.04
C VAL A 565 30.95 14.72 9.39
N ILE A 566 31.39 15.80 8.77
CA ILE A 566 32.55 15.85 7.87
C ILE A 566 33.63 16.75 8.49
N GLY A 567 34.85 16.21 8.62
CA GLY A 567 36.00 16.92 9.17
C GLY A 567 36.58 17.99 8.25
N ARG A 568 37.50 18.80 8.79
CA ARG A 568 38.20 19.86 8.04
C ARG A 568 39.00 19.34 6.84
N ASP A 569 39.36 18.06 6.88
CA ASP A 569 40.07 17.33 5.83
C ASP A 569 39.13 16.73 4.75
N GLY A 570 37.82 16.92 4.88
CA GLY A 570 36.80 16.41 3.97
C GLY A 570 36.38 14.96 4.24
N LYS A 571 36.94 14.30 5.27
CA LYS A 571 36.57 12.93 5.62
C LYS A 571 35.34 12.88 6.52
N ILE A 572 34.49 11.89 6.31
CA ILE A 572 33.31 11.62 7.12
C ILE A 572 33.77 11.05 8.48
N ALA A 573 33.49 11.74 9.58
CA ALA A 573 33.73 11.28 10.94
C ALA A 573 32.59 10.40 11.48
N ALA A 574 31.36 10.65 11.03
CA ALA A 574 30.20 9.84 11.36
C ALA A 574 29.12 9.94 10.28
N THR A 575 28.40 8.83 10.08
CA THR A 575 27.16 8.75 9.29
C THR A 575 26.04 8.38 10.24
N ILE A 576 25.03 9.23 10.34
CA ILE A 576 23.95 9.14 11.31
C ILE A 576 22.64 9.01 10.54
N VAL A 577 21.94 7.89 10.70
CA VAL A 577 20.67 7.64 10.00
C VAL A 577 19.52 7.71 11.01
N GLY A 578 18.49 8.48 10.66
CA GLY A 578 17.34 8.75 11.52
C GLY A 578 17.63 9.72 12.65
N TYR A 579 16.59 10.08 13.40
CA TYR A 579 16.66 10.99 14.55
C TYR A 579 15.67 10.55 15.63
N ASP A 580 16.11 10.58 16.89
CA ASP A 580 15.31 10.34 18.08
C ASP A 580 15.48 11.50 19.08
N LYS A 581 14.50 11.70 19.98
CA LYS A 581 14.60 12.74 21.00
C LYS A 581 15.72 12.41 22.00
N GLY A 582 16.68 13.32 22.17
CA GLY A 582 17.87 13.12 23.02
C GLY A 582 19.08 12.53 22.27
N ASP A 583 19.04 12.55 20.95
CA ASP A 583 20.17 12.17 20.09
C ASP A 583 21.33 13.16 20.24
N VAL A 584 22.50 12.63 20.60
CA VAL A 584 23.75 13.39 20.77
C VAL A 584 24.88 12.84 19.88
N ARG A 585 24.54 12.03 18.87
CA ARG A 585 25.50 11.44 17.93
C ARG A 585 26.29 12.49 17.18
N SER A 586 25.64 13.59 16.76
CA SER A 586 26.29 14.68 16.04
C SER A 586 27.33 15.38 16.91
N GLU A 587 27.02 15.70 18.16
CA GLU A 587 27.99 16.27 19.11
C GLU A 587 29.12 15.30 19.49
N GLY A 588 28.82 14.00 19.61
CA GLY A 588 29.85 12.97 19.76
C GLY A 588 30.83 12.96 18.58
N ALA A 589 30.31 13.02 17.35
CA ALA A 589 31.14 13.12 16.15
C ALA A 589 31.91 14.45 16.07
N LEU A 590 31.34 15.58 16.50
CA LEU A 590 32.04 16.85 16.61
C LEU A 590 33.19 16.78 17.62
N ALA A 591 33.01 16.07 18.74
CA ALA A 591 34.07 15.83 19.72
C ALA A 591 35.25 15.06 19.11
N ARG A 592 34.99 14.03 18.27
CA ARG A 592 36.04 13.32 17.51
C ARG A 592 36.86 14.25 16.61
N LEU A 593 36.25 15.34 16.14
CA LEU A 593 36.87 16.34 15.27
C LEU A 593 37.52 17.51 16.04
N GLY A 594 37.62 17.40 17.36
CA GLY A 594 38.28 18.37 18.23
C GLY A 594 37.45 19.60 18.55
N VAL A 595 36.12 19.56 18.34
CA VAL A 595 35.20 20.59 18.83
C VAL A 595 35.03 20.43 20.34
N LYS A 596 35.17 21.53 21.09
CA LYS A 596 34.90 21.56 22.53
C LYS A 596 33.39 21.49 22.75
N VAL A 597 32.92 20.32 23.14
CA VAL A 597 31.52 20.05 23.50
C VAL A 597 31.40 19.79 25.02
N ASP A 598 30.19 19.84 25.57
CA ASP A 598 29.99 19.62 27.01
C ASP A 598 30.45 18.21 27.43
N PRO A 599 31.22 18.04 28.53
CA PRO A 599 31.89 16.78 28.85
C PRO A 599 30.98 15.55 29.01
N ALA A 600 29.70 15.73 29.36
CA ALA A 600 28.74 14.65 29.52
C ALA A 600 28.18 14.11 28.18
N ILE A 601 28.27 14.90 27.11
CA ILE A 601 27.67 14.61 25.79
C ILE A 601 28.50 13.64 24.93
N PRO A 602 29.85 13.76 24.83
CA PRO A 602 30.70 12.86 24.05
C PRO A 602 30.51 11.39 24.38
N ALA A 603 30.44 11.02 25.67
CA ALA A 603 30.39 9.62 26.07
C ALA A 603 29.09 8.94 25.61
N GLU A 604 27.95 9.62 25.71
CA GLU A 604 26.68 9.10 25.23
C GLU A 604 26.59 9.15 23.70
N GLY A 605 27.12 10.19 23.05
CA GLY A 605 27.21 10.26 21.59
C GLY A 605 28.06 9.15 20.98
N GLU A 606 29.21 8.86 21.57
CA GLU A 606 30.09 7.73 21.18
C GLU A 606 29.37 6.38 21.31
N LYS A 607 28.67 6.19 22.43
CA LYS A 607 27.89 4.98 22.68
C LYS A 607 26.75 4.79 21.65
N GLN A 608 26.06 5.88 21.28
CA GLN A 608 25.02 5.85 20.26
C GLN A 608 25.61 5.54 18.87
N LEU A 609 26.74 6.16 18.50
CA LEU A 609 27.43 5.89 17.23
C LEU A 609 27.96 4.44 17.15
N ALA A 610 28.48 3.88 18.26
CA ALA A 610 28.95 2.50 18.31
C ALA A 610 27.81 1.48 18.10
N LYS A 611 26.62 1.80 18.63
CA LYS A 611 25.41 0.98 18.42
C LYS A 611 25.01 0.93 16.94
N ASP A 612 24.97 2.08 16.27
CA ASP A 612 24.59 2.16 14.85
C ASP A 612 25.53 1.33 13.96
N ALA A 613 26.84 1.35 14.26
CA ALA A 613 27.82 0.54 13.54
C ALA A 613 27.58 -0.98 13.72
N ALA A 614 27.20 -1.42 14.91
CA ALA A 614 26.91 -2.84 15.19
C ALA A 614 25.61 -3.33 14.50
N ASP A 615 24.58 -2.49 14.47
CA ASP A 615 23.30 -2.79 13.80
C ASP A 615 23.50 -2.94 12.28
N ALA A 616 24.33 -2.09 11.66
CA ALA A 616 24.65 -2.16 10.24
C ALA A 616 25.39 -3.46 9.84
N ILE A 617 26.34 -3.91 10.66
CA ILE A 617 27.07 -5.18 10.45
C ILE A 617 26.11 -6.38 10.49
N THR A 618 25.17 -6.39 11.44
CA THR A 618 24.21 -7.47 11.62
C THR A 618 23.25 -7.59 10.42
N GLN A 619 22.77 -6.45 9.90
CA GLN A 619 21.89 -6.44 8.72
C GLN A 619 22.61 -6.89 7.45
N ALA A 620 23.87 -6.48 7.27
CA ALA A 620 24.69 -6.92 6.13
C ALA A 620 24.93 -8.44 6.16
N ALA A 621 25.16 -9.02 7.34
CA ALA A 621 25.31 -10.47 7.50
C ALA A 621 24.01 -11.23 7.14
N ALA A 622 22.86 -10.75 7.59
CA ALA A 622 21.56 -11.36 7.30
C ALA A 622 21.18 -11.30 5.80
N ALA A 623 21.50 -10.20 5.12
CA ALA A 623 21.29 -10.07 3.68
C ALA A 623 22.16 -11.05 2.87
N LYS A 624 23.42 -11.22 3.30
CA LYS A 624 24.36 -12.17 2.67
C LYS A 624 23.93 -13.63 2.87
N ASP A 625 23.40 -13.98 4.04
CA ASP A 625 22.85 -15.32 4.30
C ASP A 625 21.61 -15.62 3.44
N ALA A 626 20.70 -14.65 3.30
CA ALA A 626 19.52 -14.80 2.46
C ALA A 626 19.85 -14.96 0.96
N GLU A 627 20.95 -14.37 0.50
CA GLU A 627 21.46 -14.53 -0.87
C GLU A 627 22.10 -15.91 -1.08
N LEU A 628 22.83 -16.42 -0.08
CA LEU A 628 23.47 -17.74 -0.13
C LEU A 628 22.46 -18.89 0.04
N ASN A 629 21.38 -18.67 0.79
CA ASN A 629 20.42 -19.69 1.20
C ASN A 629 18.95 -19.33 0.84
N PRO A 630 18.58 -19.28 -0.46
CA PRO A 630 17.22 -18.95 -0.87
C PRO A 630 16.19 -20.02 -0.46
N VAL A 631 15.01 -19.61 0.00
CA VAL A 631 13.93 -20.50 0.48
C VAL A 631 12.95 -20.83 -0.67
N PRO A 632 12.53 -22.09 -0.84
CA PRO A 632 11.59 -22.48 -1.89
C PRO A 632 10.24 -21.78 -1.72
N GLN A 633 9.75 -21.19 -2.81
CA GLN A 633 8.45 -20.50 -2.90
C GLN A 633 7.30 -21.42 -3.34
N PHE A 634 7.50 -22.73 -3.24
CA PHE A 634 6.51 -23.79 -3.41
C PHE A 634 6.57 -24.73 -2.21
N ARG A 635 5.55 -25.57 -2.06
CA ARG A 635 5.45 -26.56 -1.00
C ARG A 635 5.00 -27.89 -1.55
N GLU A 636 5.45 -28.96 -0.91
CA GLU A 636 5.13 -30.34 -1.28
C GLU A 636 4.02 -30.93 -0.40
N SER A 637 3.43 -30.10 0.46
CA SER A 637 2.30 -30.47 1.30
C SER A 637 1.25 -29.38 1.26
N TYR A 638 -0.02 -29.76 1.14
CA TYR A 638 -1.13 -28.81 1.10
C TYR A 638 -2.41 -29.41 1.69
N GLY A 639 -2.84 -28.89 2.83
CA GLY A 639 -3.90 -29.52 3.62
C GLY A 639 -3.53 -30.97 3.95
N LYS A 640 -4.37 -31.92 3.51
CA LYS A 640 -4.10 -33.36 3.65
C LYS A 640 -3.29 -33.95 2.50
N LEU A 641 -3.13 -33.22 1.39
CA LEU A 641 -2.31 -33.68 0.26
C LEU A 641 -0.81 -33.59 0.60
N LYS A 642 -0.08 -34.63 0.22
CA LYS A 642 1.37 -34.74 0.35
C LYS A 642 1.95 -35.18 -0.99
N ALA A 643 3.14 -34.72 -1.35
CA ALA A 643 3.78 -35.11 -2.60
C ALA A 643 3.85 -36.64 -2.71
N GLY A 644 3.50 -37.16 -3.87
CA GLY A 644 3.35 -38.59 -4.15
C GLY A 644 1.99 -39.20 -3.78
N ALA A 645 1.13 -38.49 -3.05
CA ALA A 645 -0.22 -38.98 -2.76
C ALA A 645 -1.15 -38.80 -3.98
N PRO A 646 -2.07 -39.73 -4.24
CA PRO A 646 -3.05 -39.59 -5.31
C PRO A 646 -3.98 -38.40 -5.03
N VAL A 647 -4.26 -37.61 -6.07
CA VAL A 647 -5.23 -36.51 -5.98
C VAL A 647 -6.65 -37.08 -6.05
N PRO A 648 -7.56 -36.73 -5.12
CA PRO A 648 -8.96 -37.16 -5.19
C PRO A 648 -9.63 -36.76 -6.50
N ASP A 649 -10.35 -37.69 -7.12
CA ASP A 649 -11.11 -37.40 -8.34
C ASP A 649 -12.34 -36.53 -8.02
N PHE A 650 -12.75 -35.73 -9.00
CA PHE A 650 -13.93 -34.86 -8.88
C PHE A 650 -14.62 -34.68 -10.24
N THR A 651 -15.92 -34.40 -10.20
CA THR A 651 -16.71 -34.04 -11.38
C THR A 651 -16.88 -32.53 -11.41
N ALA A 652 -16.63 -31.93 -12.58
CA ALA A 652 -16.87 -30.51 -12.84
C ALA A 652 -17.68 -30.33 -14.13
N LEU A 653 -18.21 -29.13 -14.36
CA LEU A 653 -18.95 -28.81 -15.57
C LEU A 653 -18.05 -28.08 -16.57
N ARG A 654 -18.12 -28.45 -17.85
CA ARG A 654 -17.52 -27.68 -18.94
C ARG A 654 -18.32 -26.40 -19.19
N GLY A 655 -17.77 -25.50 -20.02
CA GLY A 655 -18.47 -24.28 -20.43
C GLY A 655 -19.84 -24.49 -21.08
N ASP A 656 -20.01 -25.60 -21.80
CA ASP A 656 -21.30 -26.00 -22.39
C ASP A 656 -22.25 -26.67 -21.37
N GLY A 657 -21.82 -26.83 -20.11
CA GLY A 657 -22.57 -27.47 -19.04
C GLY A 657 -22.46 -28.99 -18.98
N THR A 658 -21.73 -29.63 -19.91
CA THR A 658 -21.51 -31.08 -19.85
C THR A 658 -20.59 -31.46 -18.69
N GLU A 659 -20.90 -32.57 -18.03
CA GLU A 659 -20.07 -33.09 -16.94
C GLU A 659 -18.76 -33.69 -17.48
N VAL A 660 -17.67 -33.49 -16.72
CA VAL A 660 -16.37 -34.12 -16.99
C VAL A 660 -15.70 -34.50 -15.68
N LYS A 661 -15.12 -35.71 -15.64
CA LYS A 661 -14.30 -36.15 -14.51
C LYS A 661 -12.87 -35.65 -14.66
N PHE A 662 -12.25 -35.24 -13.56
CA PHE A 662 -10.85 -34.81 -13.56
C PHE A 662 -9.92 -35.93 -14.03
N SER A 663 -10.15 -37.16 -13.58
CA SER A 663 -9.38 -38.35 -13.99
C SER A 663 -9.37 -38.58 -15.52
N GLU A 664 -10.45 -38.25 -16.22
CA GLU A 664 -10.53 -38.35 -17.69
C GLU A 664 -9.68 -37.28 -18.38
N LEU A 665 -9.63 -36.06 -17.84
CA LEU A 665 -8.80 -34.98 -18.36
C LEU A 665 -7.31 -35.20 -18.08
N ALA A 666 -7.00 -35.70 -16.88
CA ALA A 666 -5.66 -35.85 -16.34
C ALA A 666 -4.93 -37.11 -16.81
N LYS A 667 -5.63 -38.09 -17.39
CA LYS A 667 -5.08 -39.41 -17.74
C LYS A 667 -3.79 -39.30 -18.56
N GLY A 668 -2.67 -39.71 -17.96
CA GLY A 668 -1.35 -39.75 -18.60
C GLY A 668 -0.71 -38.37 -18.84
N LYS A 669 -1.19 -37.31 -18.17
CA LYS A 669 -0.72 -35.93 -18.37
C LYS A 669 -0.20 -35.33 -17.07
N THR A 670 0.83 -34.50 -17.16
CA THR A 670 1.22 -33.62 -16.06
C THR A 670 0.20 -32.49 -16.00
N VAL A 671 -0.55 -32.36 -14.90
CA VAL A 671 -1.62 -31.37 -14.80
C VAL A 671 -1.21 -30.20 -13.91
N VAL A 672 -1.37 -28.98 -14.40
CA VAL A 672 -1.35 -27.75 -13.60
C VAL A 672 -2.79 -27.34 -13.34
N LEU A 673 -3.29 -27.65 -12.14
CA LEU A 673 -4.67 -27.40 -11.73
C LEU A 673 -4.76 -26.08 -10.97
N SER A 674 -5.43 -25.09 -11.54
CA SER A 674 -5.59 -23.75 -10.96
C SER A 674 -7.02 -23.54 -10.48
N PHE A 675 -7.21 -23.10 -9.23
CA PHE A 675 -8.54 -22.72 -8.72
C PHE A 675 -8.69 -21.21 -8.59
N TRP A 676 -9.89 -20.71 -8.88
CA TRP A 676 -10.27 -19.33 -8.66
C TRP A 676 -11.74 -19.14 -8.31
N SER A 677 -12.12 -17.91 -7.97
CA SER A 677 -13.53 -17.55 -7.74
C SER A 677 -14.25 -17.36 -9.07
N ALA A 678 -15.28 -18.15 -9.34
CA ALA A 678 -16.03 -18.11 -10.59
C ALA A 678 -16.59 -16.71 -10.92
N GLY A 679 -16.86 -15.88 -9.89
CA GLY A 679 -17.33 -14.51 -10.06
C GLY A 679 -16.26 -13.48 -10.47
N ASN A 680 -15.00 -13.73 -10.13
CA ASN A 680 -13.88 -12.82 -10.44
C ASN A 680 -13.07 -13.30 -11.65
N GLY A 681 -13.17 -14.59 -11.99
CA GLY A 681 -12.39 -15.21 -13.04
C GLY A 681 -10.89 -15.31 -12.73
N LEU A 682 -10.13 -15.81 -13.70
CA LEU A 682 -8.66 -15.75 -13.65
C LEU A 682 -8.20 -14.37 -14.18
N PRO A 683 -7.29 -13.63 -13.50
CA PRO A 683 -6.78 -12.35 -14.00
C PRO A 683 -6.10 -12.49 -15.38
N GLU A 684 -6.21 -11.47 -16.25
CA GLU A 684 -5.70 -11.53 -17.63
C GLU A 684 -4.20 -11.85 -17.73
N THR A 685 -3.39 -11.26 -16.85
CA THR A 685 -1.94 -11.56 -16.77
C THR A 685 -1.65 -13.02 -16.41
N ALA A 686 -2.52 -13.65 -15.62
CA ALA A 686 -2.43 -15.06 -15.27
C ALA A 686 -2.97 -15.97 -16.39
N GLN A 687 -4.01 -15.54 -17.11
CA GLN A 687 -4.50 -16.23 -18.30
C GLN A 687 -3.41 -16.29 -19.37
N ALA A 688 -2.77 -15.16 -19.68
CA ALA A 688 -1.71 -15.08 -20.69
C ALA A 688 -0.48 -15.94 -20.29
N PHE A 689 -0.07 -15.88 -19.02
CA PHE A 689 1.01 -16.71 -18.51
C PHE A 689 0.69 -18.21 -18.60
N ASN A 690 -0.48 -18.63 -18.11
CA ASN A 690 -0.91 -20.02 -18.15
C ASN A 690 -1.07 -20.52 -19.59
N ASP A 691 -1.62 -19.69 -20.49
CA ASP A 691 -1.78 -20.04 -21.91
C ASP A 691 -0.43 -20.22 -22.60
N ALA A 692 0.53 -19.31 -22.35
CA ALA A 692 1.87 -19.41 -22.91
C ALA A 692 2.56 -20.71 -22.48
N TRP A 693 2.51 -21.06 -21.18
CA TRP A 693 3.09 -22.30 -20.67
C TRP A 693 2.32 -23.54 -21.13
N ALA A 694 0.99 -23.49 -21.18
CA ALA A 694 0.15 -24.57 -21.68
C ALA A 694 0.51 -24.91 -23.12
N ARG A 695 0.59 -23.92 -24.02
CA ARG A 695 1.00 -24.12 -25.41
C ARG A 695 2.43 -24.63 -25.53
N LYS A 696 3.37 -24.03 -24.80
CA LYS A 696 4.79 -24.35 -24.86
C LYS A 696 5.09 -25.80 -24.45
N TYR A 697 4.38 -26.32 -23.44
CA TYR A 697 4.64 -27.63 -22.88
C TYR A 697 3.58 -28.71 -23.21
N ALA A 698 2.57 -28.37 -24.01
CA ALA A 698 1.54 -29.32 -24.46
C ALA A 698 2.12 -30.57 -25.15
N ALA A 699 3.16 -30.40 -25.98
CA ALA A 699 3.83 -31.51 -26.68
C ALA A 699 4.53 -32.50 -25.73
N GLN A 700 4.83 -32.08 -24.50
CA GLN A 700 5.39 -32.94 -23.44
C GLN A 700 4.30 -33.54 -22.53
N GLY A 701 3.03 -33.39 -22.89
CA GLY A 701 1.91 -33.90 -22.10
C GLY A 701 1.55 -33.04 -20.88
N VAL A 702 1.96 -31.76 -20.85
CA VAL A 702 1.53 -30.82 -19.81
C VAL A 702 0.16 -30.26 -20.16
N LEU A 703 -0.78 -30.37 -19.23
CA LEU A 703 -2.15 -29.85 -19.35
C LEU A 703 -2.41 -28.85 -18.23
N PHE A 704 -2.76 -27.63 -18.60
CA PHE A 704 -3.34 -26.70 -17.64
C PHE A 704 -4.84 -27.00 -17.53
N VAL A 705 -5.39 -26.93 -16.32
CA VAL A 705 -6.84 -27.04 -16.09
C VAL A 705 -7.23 -25.95 -15.12
N GLY A 706 -8.20 -25.14 -15.51
CA GLY A 706 -8.74 -24.12 -14.66
C GLY A 706 -10.08 -24.52 -14.06
N VAL A 707 -10.33 -24.17 -12.80
CA VAL A 707 -11.62 -24.43 -12.13
C VAL A 707 -12.12 -23.16 -11.45
N GLY A 708 -13.24 -22.64 -11.95
CA GLY A 708 -14.01 -21.58 -11.30
C GLY A 708 -14.91 -22.16 -10.22
N ALA A 709 -14.55 -21.92 -8.95
CA ALA A 709 -15.27 -22.38 -7.77
C ALA A 709 -15.87 -21.22 -6.97
N TYR A 710 -16.62 -21.50 -5.91
CA TYR A 710 -17.18 -20.51 -4.96
C TYR A 710 -18.16 -19.47 -5.51
N GLY A 711 -18.50 -19.52 -6.80
CA GLY A 711 -19.35 -18.53 -7.48
C GLY A 711 -20.57 -19.14 -8.14
N LYS A 712 -21.42 -18.29 -8.70
CA LYS A 712 -22.63 -18.71 -9.40
C LYS A 712 -22.28 -19.15 -10.83
N ARG A 713 -23.11 -20.03 -11.40
CA ARG A 713 -22.93 -20.53 -12.78
C ARG A 713 -23.00 -19.39 -13.80
N GLU A 714 -23.89 -18.42 -13.58
CA GLU A 714 -24.08 -17.30 -14.50
C GLU A 714 -22.85 -16.39 -14.57
N ASP A 715 -22.12 -16.23 -13.45
CA ASP A 715 -20.90 -15.42 -13.42
C ASP A 715 -19.76 -16.15 -14.15
N PHE A 716 -19.68 -17.48 -13.98
CA PHE A 716 -18.77 -18.32 -14.73
C PHE A 716 -19.04 -18.25 -16.24
N ASP A 717 -20.30 -18.40 -16.67
CA ASP A 717 -20.65 -18.42 -18.10
C ASP A 717 -20.32 -17.08 -18.78
N LYS A 718 -20.57 -15.95 -18.09
CA LYS A 718 -20.16 -14.62 -18.56
C LYS A 718 -18.65 -14.52 -18.74
N TRP A 719 -17.88 -14.98 -17.75
CA TRP A 719 -16.43 -14.97 -17.84
C TRP A 719 -15.95 -15.92 -18.95
N TYR A 720 -16.50 -17.13 -19.04
CA TYR A 720 -16.13 -18.16 -19.99
C TYR A 720 -16.38 -17.70 -21.43
N ALA A 721 -17.54 -17.12 -21.72
CA ALA A 721 -17.87 -16.60 -23.05
C ALA A 721 -16.86 -15.53 -23.55
N LEU A 722 -16.33 -14.71 -22.65
CA LEU A 722 -15.38 -13.64 -22.98
C LEU A 722 -13.92 -14.11 -23.10
N ASN A 723 -13.55 -15.18 -22.39
CA ASN A 723 -12.15 -15.55 -22.19
C ASN A 723 -11.78 -16.92 -22.78
N ALA A 724 -12.71 -17.88 -22.85
CA ALA A 724 -12.44 -19.21 -23.40
C ALA A 724 -11.84 -19.20 -24.81
N PRO A 725 -12.26 -18.31 -25.74
CA PRO A 725 -11.64 -18.24 -27.07
C PRO A 725 -10.16 -17.80 -27.07
N LYS A 726 -9.68 -17.20 -25.97
CA LYS A 726 -8.33 -16.62 -25.84
C LYS A 726 -7.32 -17.57 -25.21
N ILE A 727 -7.76 -18.69 -24.67
CA ILE A 727 -6.93 -19.64 -23.91
C ILE A 727 -7.00 -21.04 -24.54
N SER A 728 -5.90 -21.77 -24.46
CA SER A 728 -5.72 -23.12 -25.05
C SER A 728 -6.07 -24.26 -24.11
N PHE A 729 -6.34 -23.95 -22.84
CA PHE A 729 -6.54 -24.95 -21.80
C PHE A 729 -8.00 -24.98 -21.31
N PRO A 730 -8.50 -26.15 -20.89
CA PRO A 730 -9.87 -26.29 -20.42
C PRO A 730 -10.10 -25.49 -19.14
N VAL A 731 -11.26 -24.85 -19.08
CA VAL A 731 -11.78 -24.19 -17.89
C VAL A 731 -13.13 -24.79 -17.52
N LEU A 732 -13.25 -25.18 -16.25
CA LEU A 732 -14.37 -25.91 -15.70
C LEU A 732 -15.04 -25.09 -14.60
N PHE A 733 -16.31 -25.39 -14.35
CA PHE A 733 -17.11 -24.83 -13.27
C PHE A 733 -17.33 -25.86 -12.17
N ASP A 734 -17.19 -25.43 -10.92
CA ASP A 734 -17.56 -26.24 -9.76
C ASP A 734 -19.09 -26.27 -9.56
N PRO A 735 -19.76 -27.42 -9.75
CA PRO A 735 -21.22 -27.51 -9.63
C PRO A 735 -21.73 -27.25 -8.21
N SER A 736 -20.84 -27.21 -7.19
CA SER A 736 -21.20 -26.84 -5.83
C SER A 736 -21.77 -25.44 -5.71
N GLY A 737 -21.45 -24.56 -6.69
CA GLY A 737 -21.96 -23.21 -6.80
C GLY A 737 -21.53 -22.31 -5.64
N ARG A 738 -22.35 -21.31 -5.33
CA ARG A 738 -22.12 -20.35 -4.25
C ARG A 738 -22.87 -20.76 -2.98
N LEU A 739 -22.20 -20.74 -1.83
CA LEU A 739 -22.87 -20.83 -0.53
C LEU A 739 -23.75 -19.59 -0.34
N GLU A 740 -25.04 -19.80 -0.08
CA GLU A 740 -25.93 -18.71 0.29
C GLU A 740 -25.44 -18.09 1.59
N ALA A 741 -25.32 -16.76 1.59
CA ALA A 741 -24.90 -16.04 2.79
C ALA A 741 -25.97 -16.23 3.86
N PRO A 742 -25.59 -16.59 5.10
CA PRO A 742 -26.57 -16.68 6.17
C PRO A 742 -27.12 -15.29 6.47
N LYS A 743 -28.19 -15.25 7.27
CA LYS A 743 -28.51 -14.04 8.03
C LYS A 743 -27.27 -13.61 8.84
N PRO A 744 -27.11 -12.31 9.13
CA PRO A 744 -26.10 -11.85 10.08
C PRO A 744 -26.15 -12.67 11.38
N ALA A 745 -25.00 -13.07 11.92
CA ALA A 745 -24.94 -14.01 13.04
C ALA A 745 -25.63 -13.49 14.31
N ASP A 746 -25.75 -12.18 14.47
CA ASP A 746 -26.53 -11.45 15.48
C ASP A 746 -28.05 -11.67 15.35
N GLN A 747 -28.54 -11.99 14.15
CA GLN A 747 -29.96 -12.21 13.84
C GLN A 747 -30.34 -13.70 13.79
N MET A 748 -29.41 -14.58 14.16
CA MET A 748 -29.61 -16.01 14.14
C MET A 748 -29.72 -16.54 15.57
N GLY A 749 -30.81 -17.23 15.87
CA GLY A 749 -30.92 -18.05 17.07
C GLY A 749 -29.82 -19.12 17.11
N ALA A 750 -29.57 -19.70 18.29
CA ALA A 750 -28.56 -20.76 18.45
C ALA A 750 -28.81 -21.96 17.51
N GLU A 751 -30.08 -22.30 17.26
CA GLU A 751 -30.47 -23.36 16.32
C GLU A 751 -30.22 -22.97 14.86
N GLU A 752 -30.51 -21.73 14.45
CA GLU A 752 -30.19 -21.24 13.10
C GLU A 752 -28.68 -21.23 12.85
N LYS A 753 -27.87 -20.87 13.87
CA LYS A 753 -26.39 -20.92 13.78
C LYS A 753 -25.90 -22.35 13.60
N LYS A 754 -26.43 -23.28 14.39
CA LYS A 754 -26.11 -24.71 14.29
C LYS A 754 -26.50 -25.27 12.92
N ALA A 755 -27.69 -24.92 12.43
CA ALA A 755 -28.17 -25.29 11.10
C ALA A 755 -27.27 -24.72 9.99
N PHE A 756 -26.88 -23.44 10.06
CA PHE A 756 -25.97 -22.87 9.07
C PHE A 756 -24.55 -23.46 9.13
N GLN A 757 -24.03 -23.78 10.32
CA GLN A 757 -22.76 -24.49 10.45
C GLN A 757 -22.80 -25.87 9.80
N GLU A 758 -23.95 -26.55 9.84
CA GLU A 758 -24.17 -27.83 9.17
C GLU A 758 -24.27 -27.68 7.65
N VAL A 759 -25.02 -26.67 7.17
CA VAL A 759 -25.11 -26.29 5.75
C VAL A 759 -23.74 -25.91 5.19
N SER A 760 -22.98 -25.09 5.91
CA SER A 760 -21.64 -24.65 5.55
C SER A 760 -20.64 -25.81 5.50
N ARG A 761 -20.64 -26.70 6.50
CA ARG A 761 -19.81 -27.92 6.49
C ARG A 761 -20.15 -28.82 5.31
N THR A 762 -21.43 -29.02 5.04
CA THR A 762 -21.90 -29.81 3.90
C THR A 762 -21.46 -29.17 2.58
N TYR A 763 -21.61 -27.85 2.43
CA TYR A 763 -21.16 -27.11 1.26
C TYR A 763 -19.64 -27.22 1.04
N TYR A 764 -18.82 -26.90 2.04
CA TYR A 764 -17.35 -26.96 1.87
C TYR A 764 -16.83 -28.38 1.71
N SER A 765 -17.58 -29.41 2.14
CA SER A 765 -17.21 -30.80 1.87
C SER A 765 -17.33 -31.20 0.38
N ARG A 766 -18.19 -30.53 -0.39
CA ARG A 766 -18.42 -30.80 -1.81
C ARG A 766 -17.66 -29.86 -2.77
N VAL A 767 -17.30 -28.65 -2.31
CA VAL A 767 -16.54 -27.67 -3.11
C VAL A 767 -15.19 -28.25 -3.52
N ILE A 768 -14.91 -28.25 -4.83
CA ILE A 768 -13.77 -28.95 -5.44
C ILE A 768 -12.43 -28.55 -4.80
N PRO A 769 -12.05 -27.26 -4.69
CA PRO A 769 -10.80 -26.89 -4.04
C PRO A 769 -10.66 -27.39 -2.59
N MET A 770 -11.76 -27.51 -1.86
CA MET A 770 -11.74 -27.97 -0.45
C MET A 770 -11.69 -29.48 -0.35
N SER A 771 -12.44 -30.19 -1.20
CA SER A 771 -12.45 -31.65 -1.25
C SER A 771 -11.10 -32.19 -1.73
N VAL A 772 -10.52 -31.60 -2.77
CA VAL A 772 -9.20 -31.97 -3.32
C VAL A 772 -8.10 -31.79 -2.28
N THR A 773 -8.13 -30.70 -1.52
CA THR A 773 -7.05 -30.35 -0.57
C THR A 773 -7.24 -30.96 0.82
N GLY A 774 -8.36 -31.62 1.07
CA GLY A 774 -8.70 -32.19 2.37
C GLY A 774 -9.03 -31.13 3.44
N GLY A 775 -9.63 -30.02 3.03
CA GLY A 775 -10.17 -28.99 3.93
C GLY A 775 -9.32 -27.72 4.06
N ALA A 776 -8.31 -27.51 3.22
CA ALA A 776 -7.46 -26.32 3.27
C ALA A 776 -8.00 -25.19 2.39
N MET A 777 -8.49 -24.11 3.01
CA MET A 777 -8.71 -22.85 2.28
C MET A 777 -7.37 -22.14 2.07
N ALA A 778 -6.93 -21.98 0.81
CA ALA A 778 -5.85 -21.04 0.49
C ALA A 778 -6.39 -19.76 -0.14
N PRO A 779 -5.62 -18.66 -0.05
CA PRO A 779 -5.83 -17.50 -0.91
C PRO A 779 -5.83 -17.93 -2.38
N ILE A 780 -6.87 -17.51 -3.09
CA ILE A 780 -7.04 -17.65 -4.53
C ILE A 780 -6.24 -16.53 -5.24
N PRO A 781 -5.56 -16.78 -6.37
CA PRO A 781 -5.43 -18.08 -7.05
C PRO A 781 -4.36 -18.99 -6.44
N ASN A 782 -4.68 -20.28 -6.35
CA ASN A 782 -3.80 -21.36 -5.93
C ASN A 782 -3.65 -22.38 -7.07
N ASN A 783 -2.46 -22.98 -7.17
CA ASN A 783 -2.09 -23.86 -8.26
C ASN A 783 -1.48 -25.15 -7.71
N LEU A 784 -1.99 -26.31 -8.16
CA LEU A 784 -1.46 -27.63 -7.86
C LEU A 784 -0.78 -28.18 -9.11
N VAL A 785 0.35 -28.87 -8.92
CA VAL A 785 0.97 -29.68 -9.97
C VAL A 785 0.76 -31.15 -9.64
N ILE A 786 0.26 -31.89 -10.63
CA ILE A 786 -0.05 -33.32 -10.56
C ILE A 786 0.78 -34.03 -11.64
N ASP A 787 1.37 -35.18 -11.31
CA ASP A 787 2.15 -35.98 -12.25
C ASP A 787 1.26 -36.82 -13.20
N PRO A 788 1.81 -37.43 -14.27
CA PRO A 788 1.04 -38.25 -15.22
C PRO A 788 0.33 -39.47 -14.61
N ARG A 789 0.68 -39.87 -13.38
CA ARG A 789 0.05 -40.98 -12.64
C ARG A 789 -1.12 -40.49 -11.78
N GLY A 790 -1.40 -39.19 -11.76
CA GLY A 790 -2.44 -38.58 -10.92
C GLY A 790 -1.98 -38.28 -9.49
N ASN A 791 -0.67 -38.30 -9.22
CA ASN A 791 -0.14 -38.01 -7.90
C ASN A 791 0.21 -36.53 -7.74
N PHE A 792 -0.09 -35.97 -6.58
CA PHE A 792 0.27 -34.61 -6.23
C PHE A 792 1.81 -34.44 -6.20
N VAL A 793 2.31 -33.37 -6.80
CA VAL A 793 3.74 -33.02 -6.83
C VAL A 793 4.02 -31.86 -5.87
N GLY A 794 3.16 -30.85 -5.86
CA GLY A 794 3.27 -29.70 -4.97
C GLY A 794 2.32 -28.57 -5.35
N PHE A 795 2.33 -27.51 -4.55
CA PHE A 795 1.53 -26.32 -4.80
C PHE A 795 2.33 -25.04 -4.68
N PHE A 796 1.83 -24.01 -5.34
CA PHE A 796 2.28 -22.63 -5.20
C PHE A 796 1.10 -21.66 -5.25
N ILE A 797 1.31 -20.47 -4.68
CA ILE A 797 0.32 -19.40 -4.62
C ILE A 797 0.76 -18.31 -5.59
N GLY A 798 -0.22 -17.68 -6.24
CA GLY A 798 0.01 -16.54 -7.11
C GLY A 798 -0.43 -16.78 -8.54
N ALA A 799 -0.23 -15.74 -9.35
CA ALA A 799 -0.72 -15.65 -10.72
C ALA A 799 0.32 -14.87 -11.57
N GLY A 800 0.33 -15.09 -12.88
CA GLY A 800 1.26 -14.44 -13.80
C GLY A 800 2.69 -14.96 -13.67
N ALA A 801 3.69 -14.14 -14.01
CA ALA A 801 5.09 -14.56 -14.06
C ALA A 801 5.76 -14.75 -12.68
N GLN A 802 5.17 -14.20 -11.61
CA GLN A 802 5.74 -14.24 -10.26
C GLN A 802 6.05 -15.67 -9.76
N PRO A 803 5.16 -16.67 -9.95
CA PRO A 803 5.45 -18.05 -9.56
C PRO A 803 6.22 -18.89 -10.60
N ALA A 804 6.86 -18.29 -11.63
CA ALA A 804 7.52 -19.06 -12.69
C ALA A 804 8.61 -20.02 -12.16
N ASP A 805 9.45 -19.58 -11.22
CA ASP A 805 10.48 -20.44 -10.59
C ASP A 805 9.85 -21.62 -9.82
N SER A 806 8.70 -21.39 -9.17
CA SER A 806 7.94 -22.42 -8.44
C SER A 806 7.31 -23.43 -9.38
N LEU A 807 6.64 -22.96 -10.43
CA LEU A 807 6.06 -23.81 -11.46
C LEU A 807 7.15 -24.63 -12.16
N GLY A 808 8.26 -24.01 -12.53
CA GLY A 808 9.37 -24.70 -13.18
C GLY A 808 9.97 -25.80 -12.30
N ASN A 809 10.19 -25.54 -11.01
CA ASN A 809 10.65 -26.57 -10.07
C ASN A 809 9.71 -27.78 -10.02
N LEU A 810 8.40 -27.55 -9.95
CA LEU A 810 7.40 -28.60 -9.86
C LEU A 810 7.22 -29.37 -11.19
N LEU A 811 7.34 -28.69 -12.33
CA LEU A 811 7.31 -29.34 -13.65
C LEU A 811 8.56 -30.21 -13.89
N ILE A 812 9.74 -29.77 -13.45
CA ILE A 812 10.95 -30.61 -13.47
C ILE A 812 10.73 -31.88 -12.62
N ARG A 813 10.14 -31.72 -11.43
CA ARG A 813 9.81 -32.86 -10.54
C ARG A 813 8.79 -33.83 -11.13
N SER A 814 7.90 -33.36 -11.99
CA SER A 814 6.96 -34.22 -12.73
C SER A 814 7.55 -34.79 -14.04
N GLY A 815 8.83 -34.51 -14.33
CA GLY A 815 9.56 -35.08 -15.47
C GLY A 815 9.50 -34.23 -16.75
N VAL A 816 9.00 -33.00 -16.69
CA VAL A 816 8.94 -32.07 -17.83
C VAL A 816 10.33 -31.44 -18.06
N LYS A 817 10.75 -31.39 -19.32
CA LYS A 817 12.00 -30.73 -19.73
C LYS A 817 11.70 -29.27 -20.06
N LEU A 818 12.21 -28.34 -19.24
CA LEU A 818 11.99 -26.91 -19.46
C LEU A 818 12.96 -26.31 -20.49
N ALA A 819 12.51 -25.26 -21.17
CA ALA A 819 13.36 -24.42 -21.99
C ALA A 819 14.32 -23.59 -21.11
N ALA A 820 15.45 -23.15 -21.67
CA ALA A 820 16.47 -22.40 -20.93
C ALA A 820 15.90 -21.15 -20.23
N ASP A 821 15.04 -20.38 -20.90
CA ASP A 821 14.45 -19.15 -20.36
C ASP A 821 13.42 -19.40 -19.24
N ASP A 822 12.94 -20.64 -19.10
CA ASP A 822 11.97 -21.05 -18.07
C ASP A 822 12.63 -21.83 -16.93
N MET A 823 13.95 -22.05 -17.00
CA MET A 823 14.68 -22.76 -15.96
C MET A 823 14.65 -21.95 -14.66
N PRO A 824 14.26 -22.57 -13.53
CA PRO A 824 14.29 -21.88 -12.25
C PRO A 824 15.69 -21.41 -11.90
N LYS A 825 15.81 -20.23 -11.29
CA LYS A 825 17.09 -19.69 -10.81
C LYS A 825 17.83 -20.65 -9.87
N LYS A 826 17.07 -21.43 -9.09
CA LYS A 826 17.55 -22.55 -8.30
C LYS A 826 16.58 -23.72 -8.44
N ILE A 827 17.12 -24.88 -8.78
CA ILE A 827 16.40 -26.15 -8.67
C ILE A 827 16.61 -26.67 -7.25
N PHE A 828 15.53 -26.79 -6.49
CA PHE A 828 15.59 -27.32 -5.14
C PHE A 828 15.56 -28.84 -5.17
N THR A 829 16.37 -29.47 -4.33
CA THR A 829 16.34 -30.92 -4.08
C THR A 829 15.18 -31.30 -3.16
N ALA A 830 14.83 -32.60 -3.11
CA ALA A 830 13.84 -33.11 -2.16
C ALA A 830 14.28 -32.92 -0.68
N GLY A 831 15.58 -32.85 -0.41
CA GLY A 831 16.09 -32.56 0.93
C GLY A 831 15.85 -31.12 1.36
N GLU A 832 16.02 -30.16 0.44
CA GLU A 832 15.84 -28.72 0.70
C GLU A 832 14.38 -28.30 0.80
N THR A 833 13.44 -29.10 0.26
CA THR A 833 12.00 -28.83 0.29
C THR A 833 11.24 -29.59 1.38
N LYS A 834 11.92 -30.47 2.12
CA LYS A 834 11.30 -31.15 3.25
C LYS A 834 10.82 -30.12 4.26
N ASP A 835 9.54 -30.20 4.61
CA ASP A 835 9.01 -29.51 5.76
C ASP A 835 9.90 -29.85 6.97
N LYS A 836 10.43 -28.84 7.65
CA LYS A 836 11.16 -29.08 8.90
C LYS A 836 10.22 -29.88 9.81
N PRO A 837 10.65 -31.05 10.32
CA PRO A 837 9.80 -31.83 11.19
C PRO A 837 9.36 -30.93 12.36
N PRO A 838 8.08 -30.98 12.78
CA PRO A 838 7.65 -30.24 13.96
C PRO A 838 8.59 -30.58 15.12
N GLU A 839 9.09 -29.55 15.80
CA GLU A 839 10.03 -29.73 16.90
C GLU A 839 9.44 -30.72 17.91
N ALA A 840 10.19 -31.75 18.32
CA ALA A 840 9.68 -32.83 19.16
C ALA A 840 9.02 -32.29 20.44
N LYS A 841 7.74 -32.62 20.70
CA LYS A 841 7.02 -32.11 21.88
C LYS A 841 7.79 -32.44 23.17
N ILE A 842 8.14 -31.39 23.92
CA ILE A 842 8.61 -31.51 25.32
C ILE A 842 7.40 -31.23 26.21
N GLU A 843 7.18 -32.07 27.22
CA GLU A 843 6.09 -31.89 28.19
C GLU A 843 6.35 -30.67 29.08
N LEU A 844 5.29 -29.91 29.40
CA LEU A 844 5.35 -28.82 30.38
C LEU A 844 5.83 -29.35 31.73
N LEU A 845 6.63 -28.54 32.41
CA LEU A 845 7.14 -28.86 33.74
C LEU A 845 5.97 -29.14 34.73
N LYS A 846 6.08 -30.19 35.54
CA LYS A 846 5.00 -30.60 36.46
C LYS A 846 4.92 -29.67 37.67
N ILE A 847 3.70 -29.31 38.08
CA ILE A 847 3.45 -28.59 39.35
C ILE A 847 4.05 -29.39 40.51
N GLY A 848 4.71 -28.70 41.44
CA GLY A 848 5.44 -29.23 42.58
C GLY A 848 6.91 -29.58 42.32
N SER A 849 7.34 -29.61 41.05
CA SER A 849 8.76 -29.80 40.71
C SER A 849 9.59 -28.55 41.03
N VAL A 850 10.88 -28.74 41.27
CA VAL A 850 11.84 -27.63 41.41
C VAL A 850 11.97 -26.94 40.06
N ALA A 851 11.81 -25.62 40.03
CA ALA A 851 11.96 -24.81 38.83
C ALA A 851 13.44 -24.85 38.36
N PRO A 852 13.74 -25.35 37.15
CA PRO A 852 15.11 -25.43 36.67
C PRO A 852 15.72 -24.04 36.50
N ASP A 853 16.86 -23.80 37.12
CA ASP A 853 17.56 -22.53 36.97
C ASP A 853 18.20 -22.41 35.58
N PHE A 854 18.23 -21.20 35.03
CA PHE A 854 18.88 -20.89 33.76
C PHE A 854 19.38 -19.45 33.74
N THR A 855 20.26 -19.17 32.79
CA THR A 855 20.97 -17.88 32.71
C THR A 855 20.38 -17.04 31.60
N THR A 856 19.95 -15.82 31.94
CA THR A 856 19.58 -14.77 31.00
C THR A 856 20.39 -13.51 31.27
N THR A 857 20.25 -12.51 30.42
CA THR A 857 20.94 -11.22 30.57
C THR A 857 19.96 -10.05 30.50
N ASP A 858 20.06 -9.10 31.42
CA ASP A 858 19.23 -7.89 31.40
C ASP A 858 19.71 -6.87 30.35
N LEU A 859 19.05 -5.70 30.31
CA LEU A 859 19.42 -4.57 29.43
C LEU A 859 20.87 -4.11 29.60
N GLY A 860 21.42 -4.16 30.82
CA GLY A 860 22.81 -3.79 31.12
C GLY A 860 23.82 -4.90 30.82
N GLY A 861 23.35 -6.06 30.33
CA GLY A 861 24.19 -7.24 30.12
C GLY A 861 24.49 -8.01 31.41
N LYS A 862 23.88 -7.60 32.54
CA LYS A 862 24.04 -8.30 33.81
C LYS A 862 23.29 -9.63 33.74
N THR A 863 23.93 -10.67 34.23
CA THR A 863 23.31 -11.98 34.37
C THR A 863 22.14 -11.93 35.35
N VAL A 864 21.02 -12.53 34.96
CA VAL A 864 19.83 -12.74 35.79
C VAL A 864 19.49 -14.23 35.78
N LYS A 865 19.17 -14.76 36.95
CA LYS A 865 18.76 -16.16 37.18
C LYS A 865 17.53 -16.21 38.06
N ILE A 866 16.83 -17.34 38.05
CA ILE A 866 15.69 -17.54 38.95
C ILE A 866 16.18 -17.67 40.39
N SER A 867 17.33 -18.33 40.57
CA SER A 867 17.96 -18.49 41.89
C SER A 867 18.25 -17.16 42.60
N ASP A 868 18.36 -16.06 41.86
CA ASP A 868 18.61 -14.71 42.41
C ASP A 868 17.42 -14.20 43.24
N PHE A 869 16.25 -14.82 43.12
CA PHE A 869 15.01 -14.45 43.80
C PHE A 869 14.59 -15.45 44.88
N LYS A 870 15.51 -16.28 45.40
CA LYS A 870 15.22 -17.25 46.46
C LYS A 870 14.54 -16.59 47.67
N GLY A 871 13.50 -17.24 48.21
CA GLY A 871 12.69 -16.70 49.30
C GLY A 871 11.56 -15.76 48.86
N LYS A 872 11.44 -15.46 47.56
CA LYS A 872 10.35 -14.68 46.96
C LYS A 872 9.44 -15.58 46.14
N VAL A 873 8.22 -15.13 45.90
CA VAL A 873 7.34 -15.75 44.90
C VAL A 873 7.66 -15.14 43.55
N VAL A 874 8.04 -15.97 42.56
CA VAL A 874 8.47 -15.51 41.24
C VAL A 874 7.41 -15.83 40.20
N ILE A 875 6.96 -14.82 39.48
CA ILE A 875 6.23 -14.95 38.22
C ILE A 875 7.28 -14.96 37.11
N LEU A 876 7.65 -16.15 36.65
CA LEU A 876 8.51 -16.31 35.47
C LEU A 876 7.63 -16.24 34.22
N ASP A 877 7.73 -15.15 33.47
CA ASP A 877 6.95 -14.91 32.27
C ASP A 877 7.81 -15.10 31.01
N PHE A 878 7.54 -16.17 30.26
CA PHE A 878 8.16 -16.38 28.96
C PHE A 878 7.43 -15.60 27.87
N TRP A 879 8.12 -14.64 27.27
CA TRP A 879 7.51 -13.67 26.37
C TRP A 879 8.41 -13.30 25.17
N ALA A 880 7.91 -12.45 24.28
CA ALA A 880 8.69 -11.83 23.21
C ALA A 880 8.08 -10.48 22.74
N PRO A 881 8.88 -9.52 22.21
CA PRO A 881 8.39 -8.24 21.68
C PRO A 881 7.35 -8.36 20.55
N TRP A 882 7.41 -9.42 19.74
CA TRP A 882 6.42 -9.65 18.68
C TRP A 882 5.12 -10.31 19.20
N CYS A 883 5.09 -10.78 20.45
CA CYS A 883 3.97 -11.54 21.01
C CYS A 883 2.88 -10.60 21.53
N GLY A 884 1.86 -10.36 20.69
CA GLY A 884 0.69 -9.55 21.04
C GLY A 884 -0.02 -9.97 22.34
N PRO A 885 -0.33 -11.26 22.56
CA PRO A 885 -0.94 -11.71 23.82
C PRO A 885 -0.04 -11.51 25.04
N CYS A 886 1.28 -11.65 24.90
CA CYS A 886 2.23 -11.40 25.99
C CYS A 886 2.15 -9.94 26.44
N ILE A 887 2.24 -9.01 25.47
CA ILE A 887 2.14 -7.57 25.74
C ILE A 887 0.77 -7.21 26.33
N ALA A 888 -0.30 -7.86 25.87
CA ALA A 888 -1.65 -7.67 26.42
C ALA A 888 -1.77 -8.12 27.88
N SER A 889 -1.01 -9.13 28.30
CA SER A 889 -0.99 -9.65 29.68
C SER A 889 -0.13 -8.81 30.64
N MET A 890 0.82 -8.03 30.12
CA MET A 890 1.77 -7.27 30.93
C MET A 890 1.14 -6.19 31.81
N PRO A 891 0.14 -5.39 31.38
CA PRO A 891 -0.53 -4.45 32.28
C PRO A 891 -1.16 -5.13 33.49
N HIS A 892 -1.80 -6.28 33.27
CA HIS A 892 -2.38 -7.06 34.36
C HIS A 892 -1.30 -7.67 35.26
N THR A 893 -0.26 -8.27 34.66
CA THR A 893 0.87 -8.83 35.40
C THR A 893 1.62 -7.77 36.21
N GLN A 894 1.74 -6.55 35.69
CA GLN A 894 2.29 -5.38 36.38
C GLN A 894 1.39 -4.98 37.54
N GLN A 895 0.07 -4.93 37.34
CA GLN A 895 -0.88 -4.67 38.43
C GLN A 895 -0.76 -5.73 39.53
N VAL A 896 -0.73 -7.02 39.17
CA VAL A 896 -0.52 -8.13 40.10
C VAL A 896 0.79 -7.98 40.86
N ALA A 897 1.89 -7.68 40.16
CA ALA A 897 3.20 -7.48 40.77
C ALA A 897 3.18 -6.32 41.77
N THR A 898 2.57 -5.18 41.41
CA THR A 898 2.41 -4.02 42.28
C THR A 898 1.55 -4.35 43.49
N THR A 899 0.39 -4.99 43.30
CA THR A 899 -0.57 -5.31 44.37
C THR A 899 0.02 -6.28 45.40
N TYR A 900 0.80 -7.27 44.96
CA TYR A 900 1.34 -8.30 45.86
C TYR A 900 2.83 -8.10 46.18
N LYS A 901 3.40 -6.94 45.86
CA LYS A 901 4.81 -6.60 46.09
C LYS A 901 5.24 -6.77 47.54
N ASP A 902 4.43 -6.31 48.48
CA ASP A 902 4.69 -6.38 49.92
C ASP A 902 4.61 -7.81 50.48
N GLN A 903 4.04 -8.74 49.71
CA GLN A 903 4.04 -10.16 50.03
C GLN A 903 5.24 -10.90 49.42
N GLY A 904 6.16 -10.18 48.78
CA GLY A 904 7.38 -10.72 48.19
C GLY A 904 7.19 -11.31 46.79
N VAL A 905 6.26 -10.79 46.00
CA VAL A 905 6.08 -11.20 44.59
C VAL A 905 7.04 -10.42 43.69
N VAL A 906 7.69 -11.12 42.74
CA VAL A 906 8.59 -10.54 41.73
C VAL A 906 8.25 -11.11 40.35
N VAL A 907 8.35 -10.28 39.31
CA VAL A 907 8.18 -10.71 37.91
C VAL A 907 9.52 -10.76 37.20
N LEU A 908 9.86 -11.93 36.66
CA LEU A 908 10.98 -12.13 35.76
C LEU A 908 10.44 -12.36 34.33
N GLY A 909 10.50 -11.32 33.50
CA GLY A 909 10.12 -11.38 32.09
C GLY A 909 11.28 -11.89 31.24
N SER A 910 11.31 -13.19 30.94
CA SER A 910 12.34 -13.83 30.11
C SER A 910 11.94 -13.81 28.63
N CYS A 911 12.63 -12.98 27.85
CA CYS A 911 12.47 -12.92 26.40
C CYS A 911 13.16 -14.12 25.77
N THR A 912 12.37 -15.03 25.19
CA THR A 912 12.84 -16.38 24.81
C THR A 912 12.65 -16.73 23.34
N SER A 913 12.20 -15.81 22.48
CA SER A 913 11.93 -16.12 21.07
C SER A 913 12.10 -14.91 20.15
N ASP A 914 13.02 -14.01 20.51
CA ASP A 914 13.39 -12.86 19.70
C ASP A 914 14.86 -12.49 19.90
N THR A 915 15.37 -11.67 19.00
CA THR A 915 16.77 -11.24 19.03
C THR A 915 17.05 -10.34 20.22
N ARG A 916 18.30 -10.36 20.72
CA ARG A 916 18.78 -9.42 21.74
C ARG A 916 18.45 -7.97 21.38
N ALA A 917 18.65 -7.58 20.12
CA ALA A 917 18.39 -6.23 19.63
C ALA A 917 16.91 -5.83 19.74
N ASN A 918 15.99 -6.71 19.35
CA ASN A 918 14.55 -6.46 19.45
C ASN A 918 14.08 -6.38 20.91
N PHE A 919 14.60 -7.26 21.77
CA PHE A 919 14.40 -7.20 23.21
C PHE A 919 14.82 -5.84 23.77
N GLU A 920 16.05 -5.40 23.50
CA GLU A 920 16.55 -4.13 24.02
C GLU A 920 15.73 -2.94 23.54
N LYS A 921 15.40 -2.91 22.25
CA LYS A 921 14.58 -1.85 21.66
C LYS A 921 13.22 -1.75 22.35
N TRP A 922 12.58 -2.88 22.61
CA TRP A 922 11.27 -2.89 23.25
C TRP A 922 11.36 -2.46 24.72
N VAL A 923 12.29 -3.03 25.49
CA VAL A 923 12.38 -2.75 26.93
C VAL A 923 12.81 -1.30 27.19
N LYS A 924 13.72 -0.72 26.39
CA LYS A 924 14.11 0.70 26.51
C LYS A 924 12.91 1.65 26.42
N VAL A 925 11.92 1.33 25.59
CA VAL A 925 10.72 2.16 25.41
C VAL A 925 9.65 1.88 26.47
N ASN A 926 9.55 0.65 26.96
CA ASN A 926 8.40 0.20 27.74
C ASN A 926 8.69 -0.07 29.23
N GLN A 927 9.95 -0.12 29.67
CA GLN A 927 10.31 -0.38 31.07
C GLN A 927 9.64 0.60 32.03
N GLY A 928 9.47 1.87 31.65
CA GLY A 928 8.79 2.87 32.46
C GLY A 928 7.31 2.56 32.74
N ASN A 929 6.65 1.81 31.85
CA ASN A 929 5.27 1.36 32.04
C ASN A 929 5.17 0.09 32.89
N TYR A 930 6.28 -0.63 33.06
CA TYR A 930 6.36 -1.90 33.76
C TYR A 930 7.50 -1.90 34.78
N PRO A 931 7.48 -0.99 35.78
CA PRO A 931 8.59 -0.81 36.72
C PRO A 931 8.81 -2.02 37.65
N ASP A 932 7.82 -2.89 37.82
CA ASP A 932 7.95 -4.09 38.66
C ASP A 932 8.38 -5.35 37.86
N PHE A 933 8.65 -5.19 36.57
CA PHE A 933 9.24 -6.24 35.73
C PHE A 933 10.77 -6.17 35.72
N ILE A 934 11.38 -7.33 35.94
CA ILE A 934 12.78 -7.57 35.63
C ILE A 934 12.83 -8.24 34.25
N PHE A 935 13.14 -7.45 33.23
CA PHE A 935 13.28 -7.97 31.87
C PHE A 935 14.66 -8.55 31.64
N SER A 936 14.71 -9.75 31.07
CA SER A 936 15.95 -10.43 30.69
C SER A 936 15.81 -11.15 29.35
N HIS A 937 16.93 -11.41 28.69
CA HIS A 937 17.02 -12.04 27.38
C HIS A 937 17.71 -13.39 27.47
N ASP A 938 17.08 -14.41 26.90
CA ASP A 938 17.65 -15.74 26.68
C ASP A 938 18.47 -15.73 25.39
N ALA A 939 19.78 -15.95 25.52
CA ALA A 939 20.73 -15.91 24.40
C ALA A 939 20.50 -17.02 23.36
N ALA A 940 19.74 -18.06 23.71
CA ALA A 940 19.36 -19.11 22.79
C ALA A 940 18.26 -18.67 21.80
N GLU A 941 17.61 -17.51 22.01
CA GLU A 941 16.65 -16.90 21.09
C GLU A 941 15.63 -17.92 20.52
N ARG A 942 15.54 -18.08 19.20
CA ARG A 942 14.59 -19.01 18.54
C ARG A 942 15.14 -20.43 18.37
N THR A 943 16.30 -20.74 18.91
CA THR A 943 16.88 -22.08 18.79
C THR A 943 16.10 -23.09 19.64
N PRO A 944 16.14 -24.39 19.31
CA PRO A 944 15.56 -25.44 20.15
C PRO A 944 16.15 -25.50 21.55
N GLU A 945 17.35 -24.94 21.78
CA GLU A 945 18.09 -24.97 23.04
C GLU A 945 17.58 -23.96 24.08
N ARG A 946 16.65 -23.07 23.70
CA ARG A 946 16.09 -22.05 24.60
C ARG A 946 15.50 -22.64 25.89
N ALA A 947 15.71 -21.93 26.99
CA ALA A 947 15.35 -22.40 28.33
C ALA A 947 13.85 -22.66 28.48
N SER A 948 13.02 -21.76 27.90
CA SER A 948 11.56 -21.93 27.89
C SER A 948 11.13 -23.29 27.35
N ARG A 949 11.82 -23.79 26.33
CA ARG A 949 11.49 -25.04 25.66
C ARG A 949 12.12 -26.24 26.37
N GLN A 950 13.44 -26.25 26.53
CA GLN A 950 14.18 -27.41 27.02
C GLN A 950 13.92 -27.70 28.49
N LEU A 951 13.81 -26.64 29.30
CA LEU A 951 13.71 -26.77 30.75
C LEU A 951 12.27 -26.71 31.25
N TYR A 952 11.44 -25.91 30.56
CA TYR A 952 10.08 -25.62 31.02
C TYR A 952 8.97 -26.24 30.14
N GLY A 953 9.31 -26.80 28.98
CA GLY A 953 8.34 -27.44 28.07
C GLY A 953 7.37 -26.47 27.40
N VAL A 954 7.74 -25.19 27.31
CA VAL A 954 6.90 -24.14 26.72
C VAL A 954 6.74 -24.37 25.22
N SER A 955 5.49 -24.59 24.80
CA SER A 955 5.10 -24.76 23.40
C SER A 955 4.39 -23.54 22.81
N GLY A 956 4.05 -22.55 23.66
CA GLY A 956 3.43 -21.29 23.26
C GLY A 956 3.60 -20.21 24.31
N ILE A 957 3.59 -18.94 23.89
CA ILE A 957 3.73 -17.78 24.77
C ILE A 957 2.49 -16.86 24.68
N PRO A 958 2.10 -16.14 25.74
CA PRO A 958 2.73 -16.13 27.06
C PRO A 958 2.48 -17.43 27.81
N THR A 959 3.50 -17.89 28.54
CA THR A 959 3.35 -18.93 29.54
C THR A 959 4.05 -18.45 30.81
N GLN A 960 3.28 -18.33 31.89
CA GLN A 960 3.73 -17.82 33.16
C GLN A 960 3.81 -18.96 34.17
N PHE A 961 4.98 -19.13 34.77
CA PHE A 961 5.22 -20.09 35.84
C PHE A 961 5.24 -19.35 37.16
N ILE A 962 4.43 -19.79 38.12
CA ILE A 962 4.38 -19.23 39.47
C ILE A 962 5.23 -20.13 40.35
N ILE A 963 6.35 -19.61 40.82
CA ILE A 963 7.34 -20.33 41.61
C ILE A 963 7.24 -19.84 43.06
N ASP A 964 7.14 -20.77 44.01
CA ASP A 964 7.08 -20.47 45.43
C ASP A 964 8.42 -20.03 46.03
N ARG A 965 8.42 -19.70 47.33
CA ARG A 965 9.60 -19.19 48.04
C ARG A 965 10.72 -20.22 48.15
N GLU A 966 10.38 -21.50 48.06
CA GLU A 966 11.27 -22.65 48.08
C GLU A 966 11.85 -22.97 46.69
N GLY A 967 11.40 -22.28 45.63
CA GLY A 967 11.84 -22.49 44.26
C GLY A 967 11.10 -23.62 43.54
N LYS A 968 9.94 -24.05 44.04
CA LYS A 968 9.10 -25.07 43.40
C LYS A 968 7.95 -24.43 42.62
N LEU A 969 7.50 -25.12 41.58
CA LEU A 969 6.42 -24.66 40.73
C LEU A 969 5.07 -24.83 41.43
N ALA A 970 4.44 -23.73 41.83
CA ALA A 970 3.12 -23.74 42.47
C ALA A 970 1.96 -23.76 41.47
N ALA A 971 2.13 -23.11 40.31
CA ALA A 971 1.11 -23.04 39.27
C ALA A 971 1.70 -22.69 37.90
N ILE A 972 0.94 -22.97 36.85
CA ILE A 972 1.24 -22.56 35.47
C ILE A 972 0.01 -21.87 34.92
N SER A 973 0.21 -20.70 34.30
CA SER A 973 -0.80 -20.01 33.53
C SER A 973 -0.36 -19.96 32.06
N VAL A 974 -1.07 -20.69 31.19
CA VAL A 974 -0.80 -20.72 29.75
C VAL A 974 -1.78 -19.78 29.04
N GLY A 975 -1.26 -18.85 28.24
CA GLY A 975 -2.06 -17.87 27.50
C GLY A 975 -2.69 -16.80 28.39
N TYR A 976 -3.40 -15.87 27.75
CA TYR A 976 -4.06 -14.75 28.43
C TYR A 976 -5.36 -14.35 27.72
N LEU A 977 -6.42 -14.12 28.49
CA LEU A 977 -7.67 -13.50 28.06
C LEU A 977 -7.85 -12.15 28.79
N PRO A 978 -8.15 -11.05 28.08
CA PRO A 978 -8.33 -9.74 28.70
C PRO A 978 -9.38 -9.74 29.81
N GLY A 979 -9.00 -9.24 30.99
CA GLY A 979 -9.90 -9.08 32.14
C GLY A 979 -10.10 -10.34 32.99
N GLU A 980 -9.36 -11.43 32.70
CA GLU A 980 -9.34 -12.60 33.58
C GLU A 980 -8.41 -12.40 34.78
N VAL A 981 -8.66 -13.13 35.87
CA VAL A 981 -7.87 -13.02 37.13
C VAL A 981 -7.18 -14.34 37.52
N LEU A 982 -6.88 -15.17 36.52
CA LEU A 982 -6.29 -16.50 36.75
C LEU A 982 -4.85 -16.43 37.27
N LEU A 983 -4.09 -15.41 36.87
CA LEU A 983 -2.74 -15.17 37.39
C LEU A 983 -2.78 -14.85 38.89
N ASP A 984 -3.69 -13.96 39.32
CA ASP A 984 -3.89 -13.63 40.73
C ASP A 984 -4.23 -14.87 41.53
N ALA A 985 -5.21 -15.65 41.07
CA ALA A 985 -5.58 -16.88 41.75
C ALA A 985 -4.45 -17.92 41.78
N ALA A 986 -3.58 -17.94 40.77
CA ALA A 986 -2.41 -18.81 40.74
C ALA A 986 -1.39 -18.43 41.84
N LEU A 987 -1.27 -17.15 42.22
CA LEU A 987 -0.40 -16.73 43.32
C LEU A 987 -0.85 -17.27 44.68
N ALA A 988 -2.15 -17.52 44.88
CA ALA A 988 -2.65 -18.13 46.11
C ALA A 988 -2.04 -19.53 46.34
N LYS A 989 -1.74 -20.27 45.26
CA LYS A 989 -1.07 -21.57 45.33
C LYS A 989 0.39 -21.48 45.80
N ALA A 990 1.02 -20.30 45.67
CA ALA A 990 2.35 -20.01 46.19
C ALA A 990 2.32 -19.33 47.57
N GLY A 991 1.17 -19.34 48.26
CA GLY A 991 1.02 -18.76 49.60
C GLY A 991 0.95 -17.23 49.63
N VAL A 992 0.54 -16.60 48.52
CA VAL A 992 0.17 -15.17 48.49
C VAL A 992 -1.29 -15.03 48.94
N LYS A 993 -1.59 -14.06 49.80
CA LYS A 993 -2.95 -13.75 50.22
C LYS A 993 -3.66 -12.97 49.11
N VAL A 994 -4.67 -13.60 48.50
CA VAL A 994 -5.47 -13.08 47.38
C VAL A 994 -6.92 -12.93 47.84
N ASP A 995 -7.58 -11.87 47.38
CA ASP A 995 -8.97 -11.57 47.75
C ASP A 995 -9.95 -12.69 47.34
N ALA A 996 -10.92 -12.99 48.20
CA ALA A 996 -11.87 -14.09 47.98
C ALA A 996 -12.76 -13.87 46.74
N ALA A 997 -13.09 -12.63 46.39
CA ALA A 997 -13.86 -12.31 45.19
C ALA A 997 -13.05 -12.56 43.91
N ILE A 998 -11.73 -12.32 43.96
CA ILE A 998 -10.81 -12.65 42.86
C ILE A 998 -10.76 -14.16 42.65
N LEU A 999 -10.65 -14.94 43.72
CA LEU A 999 -10.66 -16.40 43.65
C LEU A 999 -11.99 -16.95 43.09
N ALA A 1000 -13.13 -16.36 43.48
CA ALA A 1000 -14.43 -16.73 42.95
C ALA A 1000 -14.54 -16.43 41.44
N LYS A 1001 -14.11 -15.24 41.01
CA LYS A 1001 -14.08 -14.85 39.60
C LYS A 1001 -13.16 -15.74 38.76
N ALA A 1002 -12.02 -16.16 39.32
CA ALA A 1002 -11.10 -17.06 38.64
C ALA A 1002 -11.74 -18.42 38.28
N VAL A 1003 -12.63 -18.96 39.12
CA VAL A 1003 -13.37 -20.18 38.81
C VAL A 1003 -14.27 -20.00 37.59
N GLU A 1004 -14.91 -18.83 37.46
CA GLU A 1004 -15.74 -18.51 36.29
C GLU A 1004 -14.90 -18.29 35.03
N ASP A 1005 -13.78 -17.59 35.16
CA ASP A 1005 -12.86 -17.34 34.04
C ASP A 1005 -12.24 -18.65 33.52
N GLN A 1006 -11.90 -19.59 34.42
CA GLN A 1006 -11.41 -20.92 34.03
C GLN A 1006 -12.48 -21.72 33.27
N LYS A 1007 -13.73 -21.71 33.74
CA LYS A 1007 -14.85 -22.34 33.00
C LYS A 1007 -15.04 -21.73 31.60
N LYS A 1008 -14.84 -20.42 31.44
CA LYS A 1008 -14.89 -19.76 30.13
C LYS A 1008 -13.74 -20.20 29.21
N ARG A 1009 -12.55 -20.48 29.76
CA ARG A 1009 -11.43 -21.05 29.00
C ARG A 1009 -11.72 -22.48 28.58
N ASP A 1010 -12.22 -23.32 29.48
CA ASP A 1010 -12.46 -24.75 29.22
C ASP A 1010 -13.57 -25.00 28.18
N ASN A 1011 -14.48 -24.04 28.01
CA ASN A 1011 -15.58 -24.09 27.03
C ASN A 1011 -15.20 -23.54 25.64
N ARG A 1012 -13.96 -23.08 25.42
CA ARG A 1012 -13.42 -22.63 24.13
C ARG A 1012 -12.48 -23.68 23.57
#